data_AF-A0A7S2LXB0-F1
#
_entry.id   AF-A0A7S2LXB0-F1
#
_cell.length_a   1.000
_cell.length_b   1.000
_cell.length_c   1.000
_cell.angle_alpha   90.00
_cell.angle_beta   90.00
_cell.angle_gamma   90.00
#
_symmetry.space_group_name_H-M   'P 1'
#
loop_
_entity.id
_entity.type
_entity.pdbx_description
1 polymer ?
#
loop_
_entity_poly.entity_id
_entity_poly.type
_entity_poly.pdbx_seq_one_letter_code
_entity_poly.pdbx_strand_id
1 'polypeptide(L)'
;SLLCEAPHGDQIDFRRLFAAIALLFELLQESLHRFAPKVLEFLQSATQSSGYQADSIRCWQHYVKYVGVARLRPLLPAVVGELLRLARNLRPHSPEACGRLCADLLNKLVESTCAQHEDVVAFLPALPQWTELKSARTALQRKMGPQTGGSLAEHLGEAVQQLQTASQQAVRRAALQHISDLVTAPHQGPSACATQLGASMLANLMRSLLKFLWESSAWPNDQLRCGELLGRIGAIDPSRFAHLDLGMGQAAQTPQDLRNTEALAKQVLADFLAPNLTSKTSYAFAVQEILKHLQAHGQSERILGSLKEDVRDALRPYLHSSYQLIDGGPEMGKSQSQGIAEKLRDTSTFEGVVAQAVALVQGKSRLLFEACLPAVPGNHALALFLMHYVVDDLLSSSTSPDDLGTLAASLAGLLGSQKHETAQAVFSLVDDMNHRREHALGHIQVSRASDAKAKDKLLQRIEYVRKPITNRKVVAAAVQCGAHARALQFLEEAIIEEAHAKNRNPFDNPNIEAEEDCFLLQSIYRDLDEPDGVLGALRIGPATATMRTLQLEQASRWQDAQACYEEQLSMLGGQSRGGEHGSLSVQEVKCGLVRCTQNMRRFEASLLLIQGMGDEEALNAKLQPFAVEAAWQLSSWDRLDQALEPGPVQDGADAFHISLGRSLLAFHKRDTETLKAIVSEATLEVTRSVASAARESYARAYQHLLKLHVLSDLTWLSSRLEHGAKSNPGQIAEELLARANSIAPTYLARQTVLSPLRVMLTEMSLVDDAKQVELEFVRLSRKHCVPIVIEHPSSSFCRASEPLRVRAELEWGKLLYAR
;
A
#
# COMPACT_ATOMS: atom_id res chain seq x y z
N SER A 1 -35.74 -3.55 36.37
CA SER A 1 -36.73 -2.56 35.86
C SER A 1 -36.10 -1.60 34.85
N LEU A 2 -35.27 -2.07 33.91
CA LEU A 2 -34.47 -1.24 32.98
C LEU A 2 -35.14 -1.00 31.61
N LEU A 3 -36.47 -1.09 31.51
CA LEU A 3 -37.19 -1.10 30.22
C LEU A 3 -38.26 -0.01 30.04
N CYS A 4 -38.15 1.11 30.75
CA CYS A 4 -39.08 2.23 30.55
C CYS A 4 -38.31 3.52 30.32
N GLU A 5 -38.08 3.84 29.04
CA GLU A 5 -38.16 5.17 28.42
C GLU A 5 -37.54 5.06 27.02
N ALA A 6 -38.37 5.16 25.98
CA ALA A 6 -37.92 5.26 24.60
C ALA A 6 -38.03 6.73 24.17
N PRO A 7 -36.95 7.40 23.77
CA PRO A 7 -37.07 8.66 23.06
C PRO A 7 -37.29 8.37 21.56
N HIS A 8 -38.15 9.18 20.96
CA HIS A 8 -38.42 9.21 19.54
C HIS A 8 -37.20 9.72 18.76
N GLY A 9 -36.90 9.07 17.63
CA GLY A 9 -35.87 9.46 16.64
C GLY A 9 -34.89 8.32 16.34
N ASP A 10 -34.54 8.12 15.07
CA ASP A 10 -33.64 7.08 14.53
C ASP A 10 -32.18 7.16 15.03
N GLN A 11 -31.96 7.19 16.33
CA GLN A 11 -30.67 6.97 16.97
C GLN A 11 -30.75 5.66 17.76
N ILE A 12 -29.95 4.68 17.36
CA ILE A 12 -29.81 3.42 18.07
C ILE A 12 -29.38 3.72 19.50
N ASP A 13 -30.24 3.42 20.48
CA ASP A 13 -29.88 3.51 21.90
C ASP A 13 -28.88 2.40 22.24
N PHE A 14 -27.60 2.75 22.14
CA PHE A 14 -26.48 1.84 22.42
C PHE A 14 -26.53 1.28 23.85
N ARG A 15 -27.09 2.00 24.83
CA ARG A 15 -27.21 1.48 26.21
C ARG A 15 -28.17 0.30 26.26
N ARG A 16 -29.34 0.44 25.63
CA ARG A 16 -30.33 -0.63 25.53
C ARG A 16 -29.80 -1.81 24.73
N LEU A 17 -29.03 -1.54 23.66
CA LEU A 17 -28.37 -2.57 22.87
C LEU A 17 -27.34 -3.37 23.69
N PHE A 18 -26.45 -2.70 24.44
CA PHE A 18 -25.47 -3.38 25.30
C PHE A 18 -26.14 -4.21 26.39
N ALA A 19 -27.21 -3.70 27.01
CA ALA A 19 -27.96 -4.45 28.02
C ALA A 19 -28.64 -5.69 27.42
N ALA A 20 -29.23 -5.58 26.23
CA ALA A 20 -29.85 -6.71 25.55
C ALA A 20 -28.82 -7.78 25.14
N ILE A 21 -27.63 -7.36 24.69
CA ILE A 21 -26.54 -8.27 24.33
C ILE A 21 -25.96 -8.96 25.57
N ALA A 22 -25.79 -8.24 26.68
CA ALA A 22 -25.35 -8.83 27.94
C ALA A 22 -26.33 -9.90 28.44
N LEU A 23 -27.64 -9.66 28.35
CA LEU A 23 -28.67 -10.67 28.64
C LEU A 23 -28.60 -11.86 27.69
N LEU A 24 -28.31 -11.62 26.41
CA LEU A 24 -28.14 -12.69 25.43
C LEU A 24 -26.93 -13.58 25.75
N PHE A 25 -25.84 -13.01 26.28
CA PHE A 25 -24.69 -13.77 26.75
C PHE A 25 -25.03 -14.67 27.95
N GLU A 26 -25.89 -14.19 28.85
CA GLU A 26 -26.36 -14.95 30.01
C GLU A 26 -27.24 -16.14 29.61
N LEU A 27 -28.05 -15.97 28.57
CA LEU A 27 -29.01 -16.98 28.09
C LEU A 27 -28.38 -18.04 27.17
N LEU A 28 -27.33 -17.70 26.41
CA LEU A 28 -26.76 -18.57 25.36
C LEU A 28 -25.39 -19.18 25.71
N GLN A 29 -25.12 -19.45 26.98
CA GLN A 29 -23.80 -19.85 27.48
C GLN A 29 -23.14 -21.00 26.68
N GLU A 30 -23.92 -22.00 26.25
CA GLU A 30 -23.36 -23.15 25.54
C GLU A 30 -22.98 -22.86 24.09
N SER A 31 -23.74 -22.01 23.38
CA SER A 31 -23.57 -21.73 21.95
C SER A 31 -22.80 -20.44 21.65
N LEU A 32 -22.58 -19.59 22.66
CA LEU A 32 -21.97 -18.26 22.52
C LEU A 32 -20.58 -18.29 21.87
N HIS A 33 -19.77 -19.32 22.19
CA HIS A 33 -18.44 -19.49 21.64
C HIS A 33 -18.41 -19.56 20.09
N ARG A 34 -19.46 -20.07 19.45
CA ARG A 34 -19.57 -20.16 17.99
C ARG A 34 -19.69 -18.80 17.31
N PHE A 35 -20.15 -17.79 18.05
CA PHE A 35 -20.33 -16.42 17.57
C PHE A 35 -19.31 -15.46 18.18
N ALA A 36 -18.35 -15.97 18.96
CA ALA A 36 -17.36 -15.16 19.66
C ALA A 36 -16.62 -14.15 18.76
N PRO A 37 -16.21 -14.48 17.51
CA PRO A 37 -15.55 -13.51 16.62
C PRO A 37 -16.46 -12.36 16.21
N LYS A 38 -17.75 -12.65 15.93
CA LYS A 38 -18.74 -11.64 15.52
C LYS A 38 -19.09 -10.70 16.67
N VAL A 39 -19.18 -11.25 17.88
CA VAL A 39 -19.36 -10.47 19.11
C VAL A 39 -18.15 -9.60 19.38
N LEU A 40 -16.93 -10.12 19.19
CA LEU A 40 -15.70 -9.37 19.36
C LEU A 40 -15.66 -8.13 18.45
N GLU A 41 -15.96 -8.29 17.16
CA GLU A 41 -15.97 -7.15 16.23
C GLU A 41 -17.08 -6.14 16.54
N PHE A 42 -18.26 -6.62 16.94
CA PHE A 42 -19.32 -5.74 17.43
C PHE A 42 -18.84 -4.89 18.61
N LEU A 43 -18.20 -5.52 19.61
CA LEU A 43 -17.66 -4.80 20.76
C LEU A 43 -16.56 -3.82 20.35
N GLN A 44 -15.65 -4.21 19.45
CA GLN A 44 -14.62 -3.32 18.91
C GLN A 44 -15.23 -2.08 18.26
N SER A 45 -16.22 -2.24 17.37
CA SER A 45 -16.92 -1.12 16.72
C SER A 45 -17.64 -0.24 17.74
N ALA A 46 -18.41 -0.85 18.64
CA ALA A 46 -19.20 -0.12 19.62
C ALA A 46 -18.34 0.66 20.63
N THR A 47 -17.10 0.23 20.87
CA THR A 47 -16.14 0.95 21.74
C THR A 47 -15.48 2.16 21.09
N GLN A 48 -15.52 2.29 19.76
CA GLN A 48 -14.99 3.47 19.06
C GLN A 48 -15.88 4.70 19.27
N SER A 49 -17.17 4.50 19.58
CA SER A 49 -18.12 5.56 19.92
C SER A 49 -17.88 6.08 21.34
N SER A 50 -17.43 7.34 21.46
CA SER A 50 -16.93 7.94 22.71
C SER A 50 -17.96 8.08 23.85
N GLY A 51 -19.27 7.99 23.57
CA GLY A 51 -20.34 8.29 24.54
C GLY A 51 -20.68 7.18 25.55
N TYR A 52 -20.27 5.93 25.34
CA TYR A 52 -20.82 4.76 26.09
C TYR A 52 -19.77 3.81 26.68
N GLN A 53 -18.61 4.34 27.08
CA GLN A 53 -17.47 3.54 27.51
C GLN A 53 -17.78 2.65 28.73
N ALA A 54 -18.51 3.14 29.74
CA ALA A 54 -18.83 2.35 30.95
C ALA A 54 -19.71 1.13 30.67
N ASP A 55 -20.75 1.27 29.83
CA ASP A 55 -21.65 0.18 29.48
C ASP A 55 -20.98 -0.83 28.54
N SER A 56 -20.12 -0.35 27.64
CA SER A 56 -19.27 -1.19 26.79
C SER A 56 -18.34 -2.07 27.63
N ILE A 57 -17.68 -1.50 28.65
CA ILE A 57 -16.79 -2.23 29.57
C ILE A 57 -17.53 -3.35 30.30
N ARG A 58 -18.75 -3.08 30.78
CA ARG A 58 -19.60 -4.12 31.39
C ARG A 58 -19.87 -5.23 30.39
N CYS A 59 -20.22 -4.88 29.15
CA CYS A 59 -20.45 -5.88 28.10
C CYS A 59 -19.20 -6.75 27.84
N TRP A 60 -17.99 -6.16 27.86
CA TRP A 60 -16.72 -6.91 27.78
C TRP A 60 -16.51 -7.86 28.96
N GLN A 61 -16.83 -7.43 30.19
CA GLN A 61 -16.75 -8.31 31.37
C GLN A 61 -17.70 -9.50 31.25
N HIS A 62 -18.94 -9.27 30.80
CA HIS A 62 -19.90 -10.35 30.56
C HIS A 62 -19.39 -11.29 29.45
N TYR A 63 -18.88 -10.76 28.34
CA TYR A 63 -18.32 -11.56 27.24
C TYR A 63 -17.22 -12.52 27.71
N VAL A 64 -16.21 -12.00 28.44
CA VAL A 64 -15.11 -12.82 28.98
C VAL A 64 -15.62 -13.86 29.98
N LYS A 65 -16.55 -13.48 30.85
CA LYS A 65 -17.10 -14.35 31.89
C LYS A 65 -17.90 -15.52 31.32
N TYR A 66 -18.78 -15.26 30.34
CA TYR A 66 -19.74 -16.25 29.83
C TYR A 66 -19.19 -17.09 28.67
N VAL A 67 -18.31 -16.56 27.82
CA VAL A 67 -17.62 -17.40 26.82
C VAL A 67 -16.54 -18.25 27.49
N GLY A 68 -15.80 -17.66 28.45
CA GLY A 68 -14.72 -18.31 29.17
C GLY A 68 -13.39 -18.34 28.39
N VAL A 69 -12.28 -18.36 29.14
CA VAL A 69 -10.90 -18.26 28.61
C VAL A 69 -10.56 -19.46 27.72
N ALA A 70 -10.98 -20.66 28.13
CA ALA A 70 -10.74 -21.90 27.38
C ALA A 70 -11.31 -21.87 25.95
N ARG A 71 -12.50 -21.27 25.77
CA ARG A 71 -13.18 -21.19 24.48
C ARG A 71 -12.77 -19.96 23.67
N LEU A 72 -12.18 -18.96 24.33
CA LEU A 72 -11.61 -17.77 23.68
C LEU A 72 -10.16 -17.97 23.23
N ARG A 73 -9.52 -19.12 23.48
CA ARG A 73 -8.10 -19.40 23.16
C ARG A 73 -7.56 -18.72 21.87
N PRO A 74 -8.16 -18.91 20.67
CA PRO A 74 -7.65 -18.28 19.44
C PRO A 74 -7.82 -16.75 19.39
N LEU A 75 -8.76 -16.21 20.16
CA LEU A 75 -9.14 -14.81 20.22
C LEU A 75 -8.47 -14.01 21.33
N LEU A 76 -7.85 -14.68 22.31
CA LEU A 76 -7.27 -14.05 23.49
C LEU A 76 -6.32 -12.88 23.16
N PRO A 77 -5.40 -12.99 22.18
CA PRO A 77 -4.55 -11.86 21.82
C PRO A 77 -5.33 -10.61 21.36
N ALA A 78 -6.41 -10.81 20.59
CA ALA A 78 -7.27 -9.73 20.12
C ALA A 78 -8.08 -9.10 21.25
N VAL A 79 -8.61 -9.92 22.17
CA VAL A 79 -9.35 -9.46 23.34
C VAL A 79 -8.45 -8.65 24.27
N VAL A 80 -7.25 -9.15 24.59
CA VAL A 80 -6.27 -8.44 25.43
C VAL A 80 -5.83 -7.15 24.77
N GLY A 81 -5.46 -7.18 23.48
CA GLY A 81 -5.03 -6.00 22.75
C GLY A 81 -6.08 -4.89 22.72
N GLU A 82 -7.35 -5.25 22.49
CA GLU A 82 -8.44 -4.28 22.46
C GLU A 82 -8.73 -3.70 23.85
N LEU A 83 -8.77 -4.53 24.89
CA LEU A 83 -8.93 -4.06 26.27
C LEU A 83 -7.79 -3.13 26.70
N LEU A 84 -6.55 -3.40 26.27
CA LEU A 84 -5.42 -2.49 26.49
C LEU A 84 -5.58 -1.17 25.74
N ARG A 85 -6.04 -1.20 24.48
CA ARG A 85 -6.35 0.01 23.70
C ARG A 85 -7.39 0.87 24.42
N LEU A 86 -8.47 0.25 24.90
CA LEU A 86 -9.52 0.93 25.66
C LEU A 86 -8.99 1.53 26.96
N ALA A 87 -8.17 0.77 27.69
CA ALA A 87 -7.52 1.27 28.90
C ALA A 87 -6.61 2.48 28.62
N ARG A 88 -5.83 2.44 27.52
CA ARG A 88 -4.96 3.56 27.10
C ARG A 88 -5.79 4.82 26.80
N ASN A 89 -6.95 4.68 26.14
CA ASN A 89 -7.83 5.81 25.80
C ASN A 89 -8.57 6.41 27.01
N LEU A 90 -8.91 5.57 27.99
CA LEU A 90 -9.63 5.98 29.21
C LEU A 90 -8.74 6.69 30.23
N ARG A 91 -7.45 6.36 30.23
CA ARG A 91 -6.47 6.84 31.21
C ARG A 91 -6.36 8.37 31.31
N PRO A 92 -6.32 9.16 30.22
CA PRO A 92 -6.23 10.63 30.28
C PRO A 92 -7.50 11.26 30.89
N HIS A 93 -8.65 10.63 30.68
CA HIS A 93 -9.96 11.17 31.05
C HIS A 93 -10.42 10.69 32.44
N SER A 94 -10.03 9.48 32.85
CA SER A 94 -10.48 8.85 34.10
C SER A 94 -9.50 7.78 34.62
N PRO A 95 -8.50 8.15 35.44
CA PRO A 95 -7.51 7.19 35.96
C PRO A 95 -8.17 6.10 36.83
N GLU A 96 -9.24 6.42 37.57
CA GLU A 96 -9.95 5.44 38.41
C GLU A 96 -10.71 4.36 37.62
N ALA A 97 -11.34 4.73 36.49
CA ALA A 97 -12.07 3.77 35.67
C ALA A 97 -11.12 2.83 34.92
N CYS A 98 -9.98 3.36 34.44
CA CYS A 98 -8.88 2.55 33.92
C CYS A 98 -8.33 1.60 35.00
N GLY A 99 -8.18 2.09 36.24
CA GLY A 99 -7.77 1.27 37.38
C GLY A 99 -8.70 0.08 37.62
N ARG A 100 -10.03 0.28 37.56
CA ARG A 100 -11.02 -0.79 37.72
C ARG A 100 -10.98 -1.83 36.58
N LEU A 101 -10.84 -1.38 35.34
CA LEU A 101 -10.68 -2.24 34.17
C LEU A 101 -9.41 -3.11 34.23
N CYS A 102 -8.28 -2.47 34.52
CA CYS A 102 -6.97 -3.09 34.55
C CYS A 102 -6.82 -4.06 35.73
N ALA A 103 -7.29 -3.66 36.92
CA ALA A 103 -7.10 -4.44 38.14
C ALA A 103 -7.87 -5.77 38.11
N ASP A 104 -9.10 -5.78 37.59
CA ASP A 104 -9.97 -6.97 37.69
C ASP A 104 -10.04 -7.79 36.41
N LEU A 105 -10.30 -7.18 35.25
CA LEU A 105 -10.57 -7.96 34.03
C LEU A 105 -9.28 -8.41 33.34
N LEU A 106 -8.35 -7.46 33.10
CA LEU A 106 -7.09 -7.75 32.42
C LEU A 106 -6.19 -8.66 33.27
N ASN A 107 -6.06 -8.43 34.58
CA ASN A 107 -5.28 -9.32 35.45
C ASN A 107 -5.85 -10.73 35.47
N LYS A 108 -7.16 -10.91 35.70
CA LYS A 108 -7.79 -12.24 35.71
C LYS A 108 -7.65 -12.94 34.37
N LEU A 109 -7.86 -12.23 33.26
CA LEU A 109 -7.78 -12.82 31.93
C LEU A 109 -6.35 -13.22 31.56
N VAL A 110 -5.35 -12.40 31.85
CA VAL A 110 -3.94 -12.75 31.59
C VAL A 110 -3.47 -13.89 32.50
N GLU A 111 -3.78 -13.84 33.79
CA GLU A 111 -3.40 -14.89 34.75
C GLU A 111 -4.06 -16.25 34.40
N SER A 112 -5.35 -16.24 34.07
CA SER A 112 -6.06 -17.45 33.62
C SER A 112 -5.53 -17.98 32.29
N THR A 113 -5.17 -17.10 31.35
CA THR A 113 -4.53 -17.49 30.09
C THR A 113 -3.17 -18.15 30.36
N CYS A 114 -2.34 -17.56 31.23
CA CYS A 114 -1.04 -18.14 31.61
C CYS A 114 -1.16 -19.50 32.31
N ALA A 115 -2.29 -19.76 32.98
CA ALA A 115 -2.54 -21.03 33.66
C ALA A 115 -3.12 -22.12 32.73
N GLN A 116 -3.92 -21.74 31.73
CA GLN A 116 -4.69 -22.68 30.89
C GLN A 116 -4.09 -22.90 29.49
N HIS A 117 -3.38 -21.91 28.93
CA HIS A 117 -2.93 -21.90 27.54
C HIS A 117 -1.51 -21.31 27.40
N GLU A 118 -0.49 -22.11 27.76
CA GLU A 118 0.92 -21.68 27.69
C GLU A 118 1.36 -21.31 26.26
N ASP A 119 0.80 -21.97 25.25
CA ASP A 119 1.08 -21.74 23.83
C ASP A 119 0.63 -20.37 23.33
N VAL A 120 -0.39 -19.76 23.96
CA VAL A 120 -0.93 -18.45 23.55
C VAL A 120 -0.19 -17.29 24.22
N VAL A 121 0.58 -17.57 25.27
CA VAL A 121 1.25 -16.55 26.09
C VAL A 121 2.25 -15.72 25.27
N ALA A 122 2.98 -16.35 24.36
CA ALA A 122 3.93 -15.71 23.44
C ALA A 122 3.27 -14.67 22.50
N PHE A 123 1.98 -14.87 22.19
CA PHE A 123 1.22 -14.05 21.25
C PHE A 123 0.49 -12.89 21.93
N LEU A 124 0.57 -12.76 23.26
CA LEU A 124 -0.07 -11.67 23.98
C LEU A 124 0.71 -10.36 23.77
N PRO A 125 0.01 -9.22 23.62
CA PRO A 125 0.66 -7.93 23.47
C PRO A 125 1.45 -7.55 24.74
N ALA A 126 2.54 -6.81 24.56
CA ALA A 126 3.33 -6.30 25.66
C ALA A 126 2.49 -5.45 26.62
N LEU A 127 2.49 -5.84 27.91
CA LEU A 127 1.75 -5.11 28.93
C LEU A 127 2.51 -3.83 29.33
N PRO A 128 1.82 -2.67 29.37
CA PRO A 128 2.46 -1.41 29.77
C PRO A 128 2.92 -1.45 31.23
N GLN A 129 3.87 -0.58 31.60
CA GLN A 129 4.49 -0.51 32.94
C GLN A 129 3.58 0.09 34.04
N TRP A 130 2.27 -0.08 33.92
CA TRP A 130 1.29 0.43 34.88
C TRP A 130 1.33 -0.35 36.20
N THR A 131 1.03 0.34 37.30
CA THR A 131 1.04 -0.23 38.66
C THR A 131 -0.03 -1.29 38.87
N GLU A 132 -1.16 -1.14 38.17
CA GLU A 132 -2.36 -1.97 38.25
C GLU A 132 -2.19 -3.32 37.55
N LEU A 133 -1.28 -3.40 36.57
CA LEU A 133 -0.98 -4.62 35.78
C LEU A 133 0.24 -5.40 36.29
N LYS A 134 0.72 -5.09 37.51
CA LYS A 134 1.88 -5.78 38.09
C LYS A 134 1.66 -7.28 38.21
N SER A 135 0.48 -7.74 38.64
CA SER A 135 0.22 -9.17 38.82
C SER A 135 0.25 -9.93 37.48
N ALA A 136 -0.49 -9.44 36.47
CA ALA A 136 -0.45 -9.98 35.10
C ALA A 136 0.97 -10.00 34.52
N ARG A 137 1.74 -8.92 34.70
CA ARG A 137 3.13 -8.85 34.21
C ARG A 137 4.02 -9.89 34.89
N THR A 138 3.88 -10.06 36.21
CA THR A 138 4.65 -11.10 36.93
C THR A 138 4.24 -12.51 36.50
N ALA A 139 2.96 -12.75 36.19
CA ALA A 139 2.50 -14.04 35.67
C ALA A 139 3.10 -14.33 34.28
N LEU A 140 3.09 -13.35 33.38
CA LEU A 140 3.73 -13.46 32.06
C LEU A 140 5.25 -13.68 32.18
N GLN A 141 5.94 -12.92 33.03
CA GLN A 141 7.38 -13.03 33.24
C GLN A 141 7.79 -14.37 33.87
N ARG A 142 6.96 -14.97 34.74
CA ARG A 142 7.24 -16.30 35.28
C ARG A 142 7.16 -17.39 34.22
N LYS A 143 6.32 -17.22 33.20
CA LYS A 143 6.09 -18.21 32.13
C LYS A 143 7.02 -18.03 30.94
N MET A 144 7.26 -16.81 30.48
CA MET A 144 8.16 -16.53 29.35
C MET A 144 9.63 -16.37 29.76
N GLY A 145 9.94 -16.40 31.07
CA GLY A 145 11.25 -16.00 31.58
C GLY A 145 11.41 -14.47 31.62
N PRO A 146 12.59 -13.96 32.03
CA PRO A 146 12.83 -12.53 32.01
C PRO A 146 12.71 -11.99 30.58
N GLN A 147 11.76 -11.08 30.36
CA GLN A 147 11.48 -10.31 29.12
C GLN A 147 12.70 -9.54 28.54
N THR A 148 13.87 -9.66 29.18
CA THR A 148 15.14 -9.04 28.83
C THR A 148 16.11 -10.00 28.12
N GLY A 149 15.80 -11.29 28.01
CA GLY A 149 16.72 -12.30 27.45
C GLY A 149 16.49 -12.68 25.98
N GLY A 150 15.26 -12.54 25.46
CA GLY A 150 14.96 -12.89 24.07
C GLY A 150 15.39 -11.79 23.10
N SER A 151 15.99 -12.15 21.98
CA SER A 151 16.37 -11.20 20.93
C SER A 151 15.12 -10.49 20.39
N LEU A 152 15.25 -9.23 19.95
CA LEU A 152 14.19 -8.53 19.21
C LEU A 152 13.69 -9.39 18.03
N ALA A 153 14.58 -10.14 17.40
CA ALA A 153 14.26 -11.04 16.31
C ALA A 153 13.35 -12.19 16.72
N GLU A 154 13.48 -12.73 17.94
CA GLU A 154 12.66 -13.85 18.42
C GLU A 154 11.22 -13.40 18.65
N HIS A 155 11.03 -12.33 19.42
CA HIS A 155 9.71 -11.75 19.69
C HIS A 155 8.99 -11.29 18.41
N LEU A 156 9.73 -10.67 17.48
CA LEU A 156 9.18 -10.32 16.17
C LEU A 156 8.83 -11.57 15.35
N GLY A 157 9.64 -12.62 15.43
CA GLY A 157 9.36 -13.90 14.78
C GLY A 157 8.04 -14.52 15.23
N GLU A 158 7.78 -14.52 16.54
CA GLU A 158 6.53 -15.02 17.13
C GLU A 158 5.33 -14.16 16.71
N ALA A 159 5.45 -12.83 16.74
CA ALA A 159 4.38 -11.93 16.33
C ALA A 159 4.09 -12.04 14.81
N VAL A 160 5.13 -12.20 13.98
CA VAL A 160 4.98 -12.47 12.54
C VAL A 160 4.32 -13.83 12.31
N GLN A 161 4.70 -14.87 13.07
CA GLN A 161 4.06 -16.18 13.00
C GLN A 161 2.57 -16.08 13.34
N GLN A 162 2.19 -15.30 14.33
CA GLN A 162 0.78 -15.05 14.66
C GLN A 162 0.03 -14.38 13.49
N LEU A 163 0.65 -13.37 12.86
CA LEU A 163 0.09 -12.69 11.70
C LEU A 163 -0.15 -13.64 10.52
N GLN A 164 0.73 -14.63 10.32
CA GLN A 164 0.65 -15.62 9.25
C GLN A 164 -0.32 -16.78 9.55
N THR A 165 -0.45 -17.19 10.81
CA THR A 165 -1.19 -18.39 11.20
C THR A 165 -2.65 -18.13 11.51
N ALA A 166 -2.97 -16.95 12.04
CA ALA A 166 -4.31 -16.59 12.49
C ALA A 166 -5.31 -16.50 11.34
N SER A 167 -6.44 -17.18 11.50
CA SER A 167 -7.56 -17.17 10.54
C SER A 167 -8.43 -15.93 10.65
N GLN A 168 -8.53 -15.35 11.85
CA GLN A 168 -9.46 -14.25 12.14
C GLN A 168 -8.76 -12.89 12.05
N GLN A 169 -9.39 -11.96 11.31
CA GLN A 169 -8.80 -10.64 11.06
C GLN A 169 -8.53 -9.85 12.36
N ALA A 170 -9.39 -9.96 13.37
CA ALA A 170 -9.18 -9.27 14.66
C ALA A 170 -7.87 -9.68 15.35
N VAL A 171 -7.47 -10.96 15.24
CA VAL A 171 -6.22 -11.47 15.80
C VAL A 171 -5.02 -11.00 14.99
N ARG A 172 -5.16 -10.96 13.66
CA ARG A 172 -4.14 -10.41 12.77
C ARG A 172 -3.90 -8.91 13.00
N ARG A 173 -4.96 -8.12 13.24
CA ARG A 173 -4.85 -6.72 13.67
C ARG A 173 -4.10 -6.58 14.99
N ALA A 174 -4.37 -7.46 15.95
CA ALA A 174 -3.67 -7.45 17.23
C ALA A 174 -2.18 -7.82 17.08
N ALA A 175 -1.86 -8.79 16.22
CA ALA A 175 -0.48 -9.12 15.87
C ALA A 175 0.23 -7.94 15.19
N LEU A 176 -0.41 -7.25 14.25
CA LEU A 176 0.13 -6.04 13.60
C LEU A 176 0.43 -4.94 14.64
N GLN A 177 -0.49 -4.73 15.59
CA GLN A 177 -0.27 -3.77 16.68
C GLN A 177 0.87 -4.22 17.59
N HIS A 178 0.99 -5.51 17.88
CA HIS A 178 2.09 -6.05 18.68
C HIS A 178 3.45 -5.83 17.98
N ILE A 179 3.53 -6.13 16.69
CA ILE A 179 4.73 -5.84 15.88
C ILE A 179 5.06 -4.35 15.93
N SER A 180 4.05 -3.48 15.78
CA SER A 180 4.23 -2.03 15.91
C SER A 180 4.77 -1.62 17.28
N ASP A 181 4.21 -2.15 18.37
CA ASP A 181 4.65 -1.84 19.74
C ASP A 181 6.10 -2.34 19.98
N LEU A 182 6.51 -3.46 19.38
CA LEU A 182 7.89 -3.97 19.43
C LEU A 182 8.86 -3.07 18.66
N VAL A 183 8.48 -2.62 17.46
CA VAL A 183 9.28 -1.72 16.60
C VAL A 183 9.42 -0.32 17.22
N THR A 184 8.41 0.14 17.97
CA THR A 184 8.35 1.50 18.56
C THR A 184 8.82 1.56 20.01
N ALA A 185 9.35 0.47 20.56
CA ALA A 185 9.74 0.40 21.97
C ALA A 185 10.68 1.58 22.33
N PRO A 186 10.48 2.26 23.48
CA PRO A 186 11.09 3.56 23.79
C PRO A 186 12.63 3.57 23.89
N HIS A 187 13.26 2.40 23.92
CA HIS A 187 14.72 2.24 23.93
C HIS A 187 15.31 1.92 22.55
N GLN A 188 14.47 1.71 21.54
CA GLN A 188 14.86 1.44 20.17
C GLN A 188 14.79 2.74 19.37
N GLY A 189 15.95 3.22 18.91
CA GLY A 189 15.99 4.32 17.95
C GLY A 189 15.33 3.93 16.63
N PRO A 190 14.96 4.90 15.77
CA PRO A 190 14.25 4.67 14.51
C PRO A 190 15.01 3.77 13.51
N SER A 191 16.31 3.52 13.72
CA SER A 191 17.17 2.62 12.93
C SER A 191 17.24 1.18 13.46
N ALA A 192 16.67 0.89 14.64
CA ALA A 192 16.87 -0.38 15.35
C ALA A 192 16.46 -1.60 14.50
N CYS A 193 15.29 -1.57 13.85
CA CYS A 193 14.83 -2.70 13.05
C CYS A 193 15.72 -2.97 11.84
N ALA A 194 16.17 -1.93 11.13
CA ALA A 194 17.02 -2.09 9.95
C ALA A 194 18.45 -2.55 10.29
N THR A 195 18.93 -2.24 11.50
CA THR A 195 20.32 -2.52 11.92
C THR A 195 20.46 -3.79 12.76
N GLN A 196 19.46 -4.14 13.57
CA GLN A 196 19.53 -5.26 14.51
C GLN A 196 18.96 -6.56 13.92
N LEU A 197 18.12 -6.50 12.88
CA LEU A 197 17.52 -7.67 12.28
C LEU A 197 18.38 -8.23 11.13
N GLY A 198 18.54 -9.55 11.09
CA GLY A 198 19.13 -10.24 9.96
C GLY A 198 18.25 -10.17 8.70
N ALA A 199 18.86 -10.26 7.52
CA ALA A 199 18.17 -10.13 6.24
C ALA A 199 17.00 -11.11 6.06
N SER A 200 17.11 -12.34 6.57
CA SER A 200 16.07 -13.37 6.49
C SER A 200 14.83 -13.01 7.32
N MET A 201 15.01 -12.54 8.56
CA MET A 201 13.90 -12.09 9.41
C MET A 201 13.23 -10.86 8.81
N LEU A 202 14.03 -9.91 8.29
CA LEU A 202 13.53 -8.70 7.65
C LEU A 202 12.72 -9.02 6.39
N ALA A 203 13.19 -9.97 5.57
CA ALA A 203 12.45 -10.43 4.40
C ALA A 203 11.13 -11.12 4.78
N ASN A 204 11.14 -11.95 5.83
CA ASN A 204 9.91 -12.60 6.32
C ASN A 204 8.91 -11.57 6.86
N LEU A 205 9.38 -10.55 7.58
CA LEU A 205 8.55 -9.45 8.06
C LEU A 205 7.94 -8.66 6.89
N MET A 206 8.75 -8.19 5.94
CA MET A 206 8.27 -7.43 4.79
C MET A 206 7.29 -8.26 3.95
N ARG A 207 7.59 -9.54 3.67
CA ARG A 207 6.67 -10.46 2.99
C ARG A 207 5.32 -10.55 3.70
N SER A 208 5.33 -10.72 5.02
CA SER A 208 4.12 -10.90 5.81
C SER A 208 3.26 -9.64 5.87
N LEU A 209 3.89 -8.46 5.97
CA LEU A 209 3.20 -7.17 5.97
C LEU A 209 2.61 -6.84 4.60
N LEU A 210 3.36 -7.07 3.52
CA LEU A 210 2.87 -6.87 2.14
C LEU A 210 1.71 -7.82 1.83
N LYS A 211 1.81 -9.09 2.25
CA LYS A 211 0.70 -10.06 2.16
C LYS A 211 -0.51 -9.62 2.97
N PHE A 212 -0.31 -9.18 4.22
CA PHE A 212 -1.39 -8.65 5.05
C PHE A 212 -2.09 -7.45 4.42
N LEU A 213 -1.32 -6.54 3.80
CA LEU A 213 -1.84 -5.36 3.15
C LEU A 213 -2.77 -5.69 1.97
N TRP A 214 -2.40 -6.69 1.19
CA TRP A 214 -3.20 -7.21 0.08
C TRP A 214 -4.52 -7.85 0.56
N GLU A 215 -4.44 -8.75 1.53
CA GLU A 215 -5.61 -9.45 2.08
C GLU A 215 -6.56 -8.50 2.83
N SER A 216 -6.02 -7.42 3.40
CA SER A 216 -6.77 -6.41 4.15
C SER A 216 -7.24 -5.24 3.28
N SER A 217 -7.30 -5.42 1.95
CA SER A 217 -7.70 -4.36 1.01
C SER A 217 -9.08 -3.76 1.28
N ALA A 218 -9.99 -4.52 1.91
CA ALA A 218 -11.31 -4.07 2.30
C ALA A 218 -11.32 -3.10 3.51
N TRP A 219 -10.19 -2.92 4.20
CA TRP A 219 -10.11 -2.27 5.51
C TRP A 219 -9.13 -1.08 5.51
N PRO A 220 -9.60 0.16 5.29
CA PRO A 220 -8.73 1.33 5.24
C PRO A 220 -7.92 1.55 6.53
N ASN A 221 -8.50 1.26 7.70
CA ASN A 221 -7.80 1.39 8.98
C ASN A 221 -6.67 0.37 9.14
N ASP A 222 -6.85 -0.86 8.63
CA ASP A 222 -5.81 -1.89 8.68
C ASP A 222 -4.69 -1.57 7.67
N GLN A 223 -5.06 -1.05 6.49
CA GLN A 223 -4.11 -0.51 5.52
C GLN A 223 -3.28 0.62 6.12
N LEU A 224 -3.94 1.61 6.73
CA LEU A 224 -3.26 2.75 7.37
C LEU A 224 -2.25 2.28 8.43
N ARG A 225 -2.65 1.40 9.35
CA ARG A 225 -1.75 0.85 10.39
C ARG A 225 -0.58 0.07 9.80
N CYS A 226 -0.83 -0.71 8.74
CA CYS A 226 0.23 -1.44 8.04
C CYS A 226 1.19 -0.47 7.33
N GLY A 227 0.66 0.59 6.71
CA GLY A 227 1.42 1.68 6.09
C GLY A 227 2.32 2.42 7.08
N GLU A 228 1.79 2.81 8.24
CA GLU A 228 2.57 3.40 9.33
C GLU A 228 3.70 2.47 9.78
N LEU A 229 3.42 1.17 9.92
CA LEU A 229 4.43 0.19 10.31
C LEU A 229 5.52 0.01 9.24
N LEU A 230 5.14 -0.08 7.96
CA LEU A 230 6.09 -0.12 6.84
C LEU A 230 6.94 1.15 6.79
N GLY A 231 6.33 2.30 7.04
CA GLY A 231 7.03 3.58 7.21
C GLY A 231 8.04 3.52 8.35
N ARG A 232 7.66 2.99 9.52
CA ARG A 232 8.55 2.84 10.69
C ARG A 232 9.66 1.82 10.50
N ILE A 233 9.47 0.79 9.69
CA ILE A 233 10.56 -0.13 9.31
C ILE A 233 11.53 0.60 8.36
N GLY A 234 10.97 1.44 7.47
CA GLY A 234 11.71 2.24 6.51
C GLY A 234 11.98 1.52 5.19
N ALA A 235 12.29 2.31 4.16
CA ALA A 235 12.67 1.82 2.84
C ALA A 235 14.03 1.10 2.84
N ILE A 236 13.98 -0.22 3.00
CA ILE A 236 15.18 -1.07 2.97
C ILE A 236 15.61 -1.31 1.52
N ASP A 237 16.91 -1.15 1.26
CA ASP A 237 17.54 -1.38 -0.04
C ASP A 237 17.11 -2.73 -0.66
N PRO A 238 16.53 -2.74 -1.88
CA PRO A 238 16.15 -3.95 -2.60
C PRO A 238 17.29 -4.98 -2.75
N SER A 239 18.54 -4.52 -2.85
CA SER A 239 19.71 -5.41 -2.99
C SER A 239 19.87 -6.37 -1.80
N ARG A 240 19.39 -5.99 -0.60
CA ARG A 240 19.41 -6.85 0.59
C ARG A 240 18.49 -8.07 0.47
N PHE A 241 17.53 -8.02 -0.45
CA PHE A 241 16.58 -9.09 -0.71
C PHE A 241 16.81 -9.81 -2.04
N ALA A 242 17.87 -9.49 -2.79
CA ALA A 242 18.10 -10.03 -4.14
C ALA A 242 18.10 -11.58 -4.21
N HIS A 243 18.45 -12.26 -3.11
CA HIS A 243 18.45 -13.72 -3.01
C HIS A 243 17.27 -14.31 -2.23
N LEU A 244 16.36 -13.46 -1.76
CA LEU A 244 15.23 -13.84 -0.91
C LEU A 244 13.94 -13.55 -1.68
N ASP A 245 13.24 -14.63 -2.03
CA ASP A 245 11.92 -14.51 -2.64
C ASP A 245 10.97 -13.84 -1.65
N LEU A 246 10.42 -12.68 -1.97
CA LEU A 246 9.43 -12.03 -1.11
C LEU A 246 8.01 -12.58 -1.36
N GLY A 247 7.86 -13.66 -2.14
CA GLY A 247 6.58 -14.27 -2.48
C GLY A 247 5.70 -13.38 -3.36
N MET A 248 6.29 -12.33 -3.93
CA MET A 248 5.61 -11.35 -4.77
C MET A 248 5.81 -11.76 -6.23
N GLY A 249 4.74 -11.76 -7.03
CA GLY A 249 4.78 -12.15 -8.45
C GLY A 249 4.50 -13.63 -8.76
N GLN A 250 4.57 -14.54 -7.79
CA GLN A 250 4.35 -15.98 -8.05
C GLN A 250 2.90 -16.47 -7.97
N ALA A 251 2.00 -15.71 -7.33
CA ALA A 251 0.59 -16.12 -7.24
C ALA A 251 -0.11 -16.17 -8.61
N ALA A 252 0.42 -15.46 -9.61
CA ALA A 252 -0.01 -15.55 -11.00
C ALA A 252 0.69 -16.67 -11.80
N GLN A 253 1.74 -17.30 -11.26
CA GLN A 253 2.60 -18.25 -11.98
C GLN A 253 2.36 -19.72 -11.62
N THR A 254 1.45 -20.06 -10.70
CA THR A 254 1.12 -21.47 -10.47
C THR A 254 -0.10 -21.88 -11.29
N PRO A 255 0.04 -22.78 -12.28
CA PRO A 255 -1.08 -23.54 -12.81
C PRO A 255 -1.54 -24.49 -11.69
N GLN A 256 -2.33 -23.97 -10.75
CA GLN A 256 -3.22 -24.83 -10.01
C GLN A 256 -4.23 -25.36 -11.03
N ASP A 257 -4.67 -26.61 -10.88
CA ASP A 257 -5.77 -27.15 -11.67
C ASP A 257 -7.04 -26.31 -11.38
N LEU A 258 -7.19 -25.16 -12.06
CA LEU A 258 -8.27 -24.18 -11.89
C LEU A 258 -9.64 -24.78 -12.22
N ARG A 259 -9.64 -25.97 -12.80
CA ARG A 259 -10.84 -26.77 -13.07
C ARG A 259 -11.37 -27.51 -11.84
N ASN A 260 -10.63 -27.54 -10.74
CA ASN A 260 -11.08 -28.19 -9.52
C ASN A 260 -11.96 -27.24 -8.68
N THR A 261 -13.28 -27.41 -8.82
CA THR A 261 -14.27 -26.64 -8.07
C THR A 261 -14.18 -26.83 -6.54
N GLU A 262 -13.67 -27.98 -6.08
CA GLU A 262 -13.45 -28.23 -4.64
C GLU A 262 -12.28 -27.40 -4.11
N ALA A 263 -11.18 -27.31 -4.89
CA ALA A 263 -10.02 -26.50 -4.53
C ALA A 263 -10.36 -25.01 -4.52
N LEU A 264 -11.13 -24.55 -5.52
CA LEU A 264 -11.69 -23.20 -5.56
C LEU A 264 -12.52 -22.90 -4.31
N ALA A 265 -13.53 -23.73 -4.01
CA ALA A 265 -14.40 -23.51 -2.86
C ALA A 265 -13.61 -23.49 -1.54
N LYS A 266 -12.61 -24.37 -1.40
CA LYS A 266 -11.72 -24.40 -0.24
C LYS A 266 -10.94 -23.09 -0.07
N GLN A 267 -10.30 -22.60 -1.13
CA GLN A 267 -9.51 -21.37 -1.08
C GLN A 267 -10.36 -20.13 -0.86
N VAL A 268 -11.49 -20.01 -1.56
CA VAL A 268 -12.45 -18.90 -1.35
C VAL A 268 -12.91 -18.86 0.11
N LEU A 269 -13.33 -20.01 0.66
CA LEU A 269 -13.79 -20.09 2.05
C LEU A 269 -12.68 -19.76 3.05
N ALA A 270 -11.49 -20.31 2.88
CA ALA A 270 -10.40 -20.20 3.84
C ALA A 270 -9.70 -18.83 3.82
N ASP A 271 -9.38 -18.33 2.63
CA ASP A 271 -8.44 -17.21 2.46
C ASP A 271 -9.16 -15.86 2.31
N PHE A 272 -10.38 -15.85 1.75
CA PHE A 272 -11.09 -14.61 1.44
C PHE A 272 -12.35 -14.39 2.28
N LEU A 273 -13.15 -15.43 2.50
CA LEU A 273 -14.45 -15.29 3.18
C LEU A 273 -14.34 -15.44 4.70
N ALA A 274 -13.76 -16.53 5.21
CA ALA A 274 -13.67 -16.81 6.64
C ALA A 274 -13.04 -15.67 7.47
N PRO A 275 -11.95 -15.02 7.01
CA PRO A 275 -11.36 -13.89 7.74
C PRO A 275 -12.28 -12.67 7.82
N ASN A 276 -13.22 -12.53 6.88
CA ASN A 276 -14.09 -11.36 6.70
C ASN A 276 -15.56 -11.61 7.06
N LEU A 277 -15.91 -12.78 7.59
CA LEU A 277 -17.29 -13.21 7.91
C LEU A 277 -18.07 -12.26 8.81
N THR A 278 -17.36 -11.49 9.64
CA THR A 278 -17.92 -10.61 10.65
C THR A 278 -18.23 -9.20 10.09
N SER A 279 -17.67 -8.86 8.93
CA SER A 279 -17.65 -7.50 8.37
C SER A 279 -18.93 -7.06 7.66
N LYS A 280 -19.38 -7.86 6.69
CA LYS A 280 -20.58 -7.59 5.88
C LYS A 280 -21.44 -8.83 5.81
N THR A 281 -22.74 -8.62 5.81
CA THR A 281 -23.75 -9.67 5.58
C THR A 281 -23.62 -10.31 4.20
N SER A 282 -22.97 -9.64 3.24
CA SER A 282 -22.70 -10.21 1.92
C SER A 282 -21.68 -11.37 1.95
N TYR A 283 -20.66 -11.31 2.81
CA TYR A 283 -19.73 -12.42 3.02
C TYR A 283 -20.43 -13.62 3.66
N ALA A 284 -21.28 -13.35 4.66
CA ALA A 284 -22.11 -14.37 5.30
C ALA A 284 -23.05 -15.07 4.31
N PHE A 285 -23.67 -14.30 3.40
CA PHE A 285 -24.48 -14.84 2.32
C PHE A 285 -23.66 -15.69 1.35
N ALA A 286 -22.49 -15.20 0.90
CA ALA A 286 -21.63 -15.95 -0.01
C ALA A 286 -21.18 -17.29 0.58
N VAL A 287 -20.76 -17.31 1.85
CA VAL A 287 -20.40 -18.55 2.56
C VAL A 287 -21.59 -19.51 2.61
N GLN A 288 -22.78 -19.02 2.96
CA GLN A 288 -23.97 -19.84 3.03
C GLN A 288 -24.29 -20.51 1.68
N GLU A 289 -24.27 -19.76 0.59
CA GLU A 289 -24.60 -20.30 -0.74
C GLU A 289 -23.53 -21.28 -1.25
N ILE A 290 -22.24 -21.02 -0.99
CA ILE A 290 -21.17 -21.98 -1.28
C ILE A 290 -21.37 -23.27 -0.49
N LEU A 291 -21.66 -23.18 0.82
CA LEU A 291 -21.87 -24.36 1.66
C LEU A 291 -23.11 -25.16 1.22
N LYS A 292 -24.21 -24.50 0.83
CA LYS A 292 -25.39 -25.16 0.25
C LYS A 292 -25.05 -25.90 -1.04
N HIS A 293 -24.26 -25.28 -1.93
CA HIS A 293 -23.79 -25.93 -3.14
C HIS A 293 -22.97 -27.20 -2.84
N LEU A 294 -22.02 -27.10 -1.88
CA LEU A 294 -21.19 -28.22 -1.45
C LEU A 294 -22.00 -29.34 -0.77
N GLN A 295 -23.05 -28.99 0.00
CA GLN A 295 -23.98 -29.97 0.59
C GLN A 295 -24.77 -30.71 -0.48
N ALA A 296 -25.30 -30.00 -1.47
CA ALA A 296 -26.05 -30.60 -2.58
C ALA A 296 -25.21 -31.62 -3.38
N HIS A 297 -23.88 -31.46 -3.38
CA HIS A 297 -22.93 -32.34 -4.06
C HIS A 297 -22.27 -33.38 -3.13
N GLY A 298 -22.63 -33.41 -1.84
CA GLY A 298 -22.06 -34.36 -0.86
C GLY A 298 -20.58 -34.12 -0.52
N GLN A 299 -20.06 -32.93 -0.79
CA GLN A 299 -18.63 -32.57 -0.65
C GLN A 299 -18.33 -31.75 0.62
N SER A 300 -19.36 -31.26 1.32
CA SER A 300 -19.23 -30.34 2.46
C SER A 300 -18.32 -30.89 3.57
N GLU A 301 -18.54 -32.12 4.03
CA GLU A 301 -17.77 -32.72 5.13
C GLU A 301 -16.31 -32.95 4.76
N ARG A 302 -16.02 -33.29 3.50
CA ARG A 302 -14.64 -33.49 3.02
C ARG A 302 -13.87 -32.17 2.98
N ILE A 303 -14.50 -31.12 2.43
CA ILE A 303 -13.87 -29.81 2.31
C ILE A 303 -13.70 -29.18 3.69
N LEU A 304 -14.74 -29.17 4.53
CA LEU A 304 -14.66 -28.69 5.91
C LEU A 304 -13.62 -29.47 6.72
N GLY A 305 -13.54 -30.79 6.54
CA GLY A 305 -12.53 -31.65 7.15
C GLY A 305 -11.09 -31.32 6.71
N SER A 306 -10.91 -30.76 5.51
CA SER A 306 -9.60 -30.35 4.99
C SER A 306 -9.16 -28.94 5.43
N LEU A 307 -10.06 -28.16 6.04
CA LEU A 307 -9.79 -26.82 6.57
C LEU A 307 -9.24 -26.89 7.99
N LYS A 308 -8.47 -25.86 8.37
CA LYS A 308 -8.01 -25.64 9.75
C LYS A 308 -9.20 -25.61 10.71
N GLU A 309 -8.99 -26.08 11.94
CA GLU A 309 -10.03 -26.19 12.97
C GLU A 309 -10.76 -24.86 13.23
N ASP A 310 -10.01 -23.77 13.39
CA ASP A 310 -10.58 -22.44 13.63
C ASP A 310 -11.49 -21.95 12.50
N VAL A 311 -11.10 -22.22 11.24
CA VAL A 311 -11.87 -21.83 10.05
C VAL A 311 -13.13 -22.69 9.97
N ARG A 312 -13.01 -23.99 10.23
CA ARG A 312 -14.14 -24.92 10.25
C ARG A 312 -15.18 -24.52 11.27
N ASP A 313 -14.75 -24.16 12.48
CA ASP A 313 -15.66 -23.76 13.55
C ASP A 313 -16.32 -22.41 13.28
N ALA A 314 -15.61 -21.48 12.62
CA ALA A 314 -16.20 -20.22 12.16
C ALA A 314 -17.26 -20.40 11.06
N LEU A 315 -17.08 -21.40 10.17
CA LEU A 315 -17.99 -21.67 9.05
C LEU A 315 -19.21 -22.51 9.43
N ARG A 316 -19.10 -23.40 10.43
CA ARG A 316 -20.18 -24.30 10.88
C ARG A 316 -21.54 -23.64 11.12
N PRO A 317 -21.65 -22.44 11.73
CA PRO A 317 -22.93 -21.76 11.94
C PRO A 317 -23.68 -21.45 10.63
N TYR A 318 -22.96 -21.28 9.52
CA TYR A 318 -23.52 -20.88 8.23
C TYR A 318 -24.09 -22.07 7.42
N LEU A 319 -23.91 -23.31 7.89
CA LEU A 319 -24.56 -24.49 7.29
C LEU A 319 -26.08 -24.46 7.44
N HIS A 320 -26.59 -23.77 8.45
CA HIS A 320 -28.02 -23.71 8.79
C HIS A 320 -28.54 -22.26 8.82
N SER A 321 -27.75 -21.31 8.35
CA SER A 321 -28.16 -19.90 8.34
C SER A 321 -29.16 -19.59 7.22
N SER A 322 -29.87 -18.48 7.35
CA SER A 322 -30.89 -18.00 6.42
C SER A 322 -30.67 -16.53 6.02
N TYR A 323 -29.42 -16.16 5.71
CA TYR A 323 -29.10 -14.84 5.16
C TYR A 323 -29.78 -14.65 3.80
N GLN A 324 -30.35 -13.46 3.62
CA GLN A 324 -30.97 -13.00 2.37
C GLN A 324 -30.40 -11.64 1.99
N LEU A 325 -30.15 -11.42 0.71
CA LEU A 325 -29.85 -10.10 0.17
C LEU A 325 -31.17 -9.34 0.03
N ILE A 326 -31.30 -8.22 0.76
CA ILE A 326 -32.47 -7.36 0.64
C ILE A 326 -32.20 -6.38 -0.49
N ASP A 327 -32.82 -6.59 -1.65
CA ASP A 327 -32.85 -5.58 -2.71
C ASP A 327 -33.70 -4.41 -2.21
N GLY A 328 -33.08 -3.22 -2.11
CA GLY A 328 -33.75 -2.02 -1.62
C GLY A 328 -34.90 -1.61 -2.54
N GLY A 329 -36.14 -1.80 -2.09
CA GLY A 329 -37.32 -1.20 -2.70
C GLY A 329 -37.24 0.34 -2.73
N PRO A 330 -38.01 1.00 -3.60
CA PRO A 330 -37.83 2.42 -3.94
C PRO A 330 -38.04 3.44 -2.81
N GLU A 331 -38.47 3.04 -1.60
CA GLU A 331 -38.89 3.98 -0.55
C GLU A 331 -38.07 3.95 0.77
N MET A 332 -36.95 3.22 0.85
CA MET A 332 -36.06 3.27 2.03
C MET A 332 -34.70 3.86 1.66
N GLY A 333 -34.38 5.00 2.26
CA GLY A 333 -33.30 5.90 1.85
C GLY A 333 -31.94 5.24 1.62
N LYS A 334 -31.33 5.58 0.48
CA LYS A 334 -29.89 5.64 0.10
C LYS A 334 -28.84 5.01 1.01
N SER A 335 -29.02 3.79 1.50
CA SER A 335 -28.05 3.16 2.41
C SER A 335 -27.84 1.67 2.09
N GLN A 336 -26.72 1.44 1.42
CA GLN A 336 -25.96 0.18 1.31
C GLN A 336 -26.45 -0.93 0.35
N SER A 337 -27.74 -1.21 0.13
CA SER A 337 -28.14 -2.33 -0.77
C SER A 337 -28.27 -1.96 -2.25
N GLN A 338 -28.78 -0.76 -2.58
CA GLN A 338 -28.84 -0.27 -3.98
C GLN A 338 -27.44 -0.15 -4.62
N GLY A 339 -26.41 0.14 -3.82
CA GLY A 339 -25.04 0.32 -4.31
C GLY A 339 -24.32 -0.96 -4.76
N ILE A 340 -24.72 -2.16 -4.33
CA ILE A 340 -24.04 -3.40 -4.75
C ILE A 340 -24.47 -3.80 -6.16
N ALA A 341 -25.78 -3.84 -6.40
CA ALA A 341 -26.32 -4.18 -7.72
C ALA A 341 -25.94 -3.14 -8.78
N GLU A 342 -25.92 -1.85 -8.43
CA GLU A 342 -25.42 -0.80 -9.31
C GLU A 342 -23.93 -0.95 -9.62
N LYS A 343 -23.08 -1.20 -8.61
CA LYS A 343 -21.64 -1.43 -8.81
C LYS A 343 -21.34 -2.66 -9.66
N LEU A 344 -22.10 -3.74 -9.51
CA LEU A 344 -21.93 -4.96 -10.32
C LEU A 344 -22.49 -4.81 -11.75
N ARG A 345 -23.33 -3.80 -12.02
CA ARG A 345 -23.80 -3.45 -13.38
C ARG A 345 -22.87 -2.48 -14.09
N ASP A 346 -22.01 -1.78 -13.36
CA ASP A 346 -21.08 -0.81 -13.91
C ASP A 346 -19.83 -1.49 -14.50
N THR A 347 -19.85 -1.69 -15.81
CA THR A 347 -18.73 -2.29 -16.57
C THR A 347 -17.49 -1.39 -16.69
N SER A 348 -17.55 -0.15 -16.18
CA SER A 348 -16.35 0.68 -16.03
C SER A 348 -15.47 0.24 -14.84
N THR A 349 -16.02 -0.58 -13.94
CA THR A 349 -15.31 -1.14 -12.79
C THR A 349 -14.90 -2.59 -13.05
N PHE A 350 -13.78 -3.02 -12.45
CA PHE A 350 -13.33 -4.41 -12.58
C PHE A 350 -14.35 -5.39 -11.99
N GLU A 351 -14.99 -5.03 -10.87
CA GLU A 351 -16.04 -5.83 -10.24
C GLU A 351 -17.26 -6.05 -11.16
N GLY A 352 -17.67 -5.03 -11.90
CA GLY A 352 -18.74 -5.15 -12.90
C GLY A 352 -18.35 -6.03 -14.08
N VAL A 353 -17.10 -5.96 -14.53
CA VAL A 353 -16.58 -6.88 -15.57
C VAL A 353 -16.51 -8.33 -15.08
N VAL A 354 -16.17 -8.56 -13.80
CA VAL A 354 -16.24 -9.90 -13.18
C VAL A 354 -17.69 -10.42 -13.20
N ALA A 355 -18.66 -9.59 -12.83
CA ALA A 355 -20.08 -9.98 -12.88
C ALA A 355 -20.55 -10.30 -14.31
N GLN A 356 -20.14 -9.49 -15.29
CA GLN A 356 -20.39 -9.77 -16.72
C GLN A 356 -19.79 -11.12 -17.13
N ALA A 357 -18.54 -11.40 -16.76
CA ALA A 357 -17.86 -12.64 -17.09
C ALA A 357 -18.56 -13.86 -16.45
N VAL A 358 -18.97 -13.77 -15.19
CA VAL A 358 -19.70 -14.84 -14.49
C VAL A 358 -21.04 -15.14 -15.15
N ALA A 359 -21.75 -14.13 -15.67
CA ALA A 359 -23.02 -14.33 -16.36
C ALA A 359 -22.89 -15.15 -17.66
N LEU A 360 -21.70 -15.12 -18.29
CA LEU A 360 -21.38 -15.87 -19.51
C LEU A 360 -21.00 -17.34 -19.24
N VAL A 361 -20.69 -17.69 -17.99
CA VAL A 361 -20.30 -19.05 -17.61
C VAL A 361 -21.49 -20.01 -17.74
N GLN A 362 -21.22 -21.20 -18.27
CA GLN A 362 -22.20 -22.27 -18.43
C GLN A 362 -21.79 -23.49 -17.58
N GLY A 363 -22.76 -24.16 -16.96
CA GLY A 363 -22.54 -25.42 -16.24
C GLY A 363 -22.59 -25.30 -14.72
N LYS A 364 -21.98 -26.28 -14.03
CA LYS A 364 -22.08 -26.45 -12.57
C LYS A 364 -21.26 -25.43 -11.78
N SER A 365 -20.16 -24.94 -12.35
CA SER A 365 -19.26 -23.91 -11.81
C SER A 365 -19.96 -22.55 -11.62
N ARG A 366 -20.95 -22.23 -12.47
CA ARG A 366 -21.71 -20.98 -12.45
C ARG A 366 -22.30 -20.65 -11.07
N LEU A 367 -22.93 -21.62 -10.43
CA LEU A 367 -23.57 -21.41 -9.12
C LEU A 367 -22.57 -21.03 -8.03
N LEU A 368 -21.35 -21.58 -8.09
CA LEU A 368 -20.28 -21.21 -7.16
C LEU A 368 -19.78 -19.78 -7.41
N PHE A 369 -19.65 -19.39 -8.67
CA PHE A 369 -19.24 -18.03 -9.03
C PHE A 369 -20.31 -16.99 -8.66
N GLU A 370 -21.59 -17.27 -8.94
CA GLU A 370 -22.71 -16.41 -8.56
C GLU A 370 -22.81 -16.24 -7.04
N ALA A 371 -22.55 -17.29 -6.27
CA ALA A 371 -22.49 -17.21 -4.81
C ALA A 371 -21.40 -16.25 -4.30
N CYS A 372 -20.30 -16.09 -5.04
CA CYS A 372 -19.18 -15.22 -4.66
C CYS A 372 -19.43 -13.74 -5.01
N LEU A 373 -20.27 -13.43 -6.01
CA LEU A 373 -20.47 -12.06 -6.52
C LEU A 373 -20.83 -11.02 -5.45
N PRO A 374 -21.72 -11.31 -4.47
CA PRO A 374 -22.05 -10.33 -3.42
C PRO A 374 -20.85 -9.94 -2.53
N ALA A 375 -19.83 -10.78 -2.46
CA ALA A 375 -18.61 -10.53 -1.68
C ALA A 375 -17.51 -9.79 -2.46
N VAL A 376 -17.67 -9.65 -3.79
CA VAL A 376 -16.69 -8.98 -4.68
C VAL A 376 -16.57 -7.47 -4.44
N PRO A 377 -17.66 -6.69 -4.23
CA PRO A 377 -17.56 -5.24 -4.06
C PRO A 377 -16.73 -4.82 -2.83
N GLY A 378 -15.59 -4.18 -3.10
CA GLY A 378 -14.64 -3.75 -2.07
C GLY A 378 -13.64 -4.83 -1.65
N ASN A 379 -13.57 -5.96 -2.35
CA ASN A 379 -12.53 -6.97 -2.21
C ASN A 379 -11.92 -7.29 -3.58
N HIS A 380 -11.03 -6.41 -4.03
CA HIS A 380 -10.37 -6.55 -5.33
C HIS A 380 -9.52 -7.83 -5.41
N ALA A 381 -8.98 -8.31 -4.29
CA ALA A 381 -8.22 -9.55 -4.22
C ALA A 381 -9.08 -10.77 -4.58
N LEU A 382 -10.28 -10.88 -3.99
CA LEU A 382 -11.26 -11.92 -4.32
C LEU A 382 -11.76 -11.77 -5.77
N ALA A 383 -12.01 -10.54 -6.22
CA ALA A 383 -12.43 -10.25 -7.59
C ALA A 383 -11.43 -10.81 -8.61
N LEU A 384 -10.14 -10.52 -8.40
CA LEU A 384 -9.08 -10.96 -9.31
C LEU A 384 -8.89 -12.47 -9.24
N PHE A 385 -8.88 -13.04 -8.04
CA PHE A 385 -8.78 -14.49 -7.86
C PHE A 385 -9.91 -15.21 -8.60
N LEU A 386 -11.17 -14.78 -8.41
CA LEU A 386 -12.34 -15.33 -9.09
C LEU A 386 -12.23 -15.20 -10.61
N MET A 387 -11.76 -14.06 -11.11
CA MET A 387 -11.66 -13.79 -12.54
C MET A 387 -10.74 -14.76 -13.28
N HIS A 388 -9.62 -15.19 -12.68
CA HIS A 388 -8.73 -16.17 -13.30
C HIS A 388 -9.44 -17.52 -13.53
N TYR A 389 -10.24 -17.98 -12.57
CA TYR A 389 -11.05 -19.20 -12.72
C TYR A 389 -12.18 -19.04 -13.75
N VAL A 390 -12.85 -17.89 -13.74
CA VAL A 390 -13.93 -17.59 -14.69
C VAL A 390 -13.39 -17.55 -16.11
N VAL A 391 -12.26 -16.88 -16.34
CA VAL A 391 -11.63 -16.83 -17.67
C VAL A 391 -11.19 -18.22 -18.13
N ASP A 392 -10.62 -19.06 -17.26
CA ASP A 392 -10.26 -20.44 -17.63
C ASP A 392 -11.48 -21.28 -18.05
N ASP A 393 -12.59 -21.17 -17.33
CA ASP A 393 -13.84 -21.87 -17.65
C ASP A 393 -14.45 -21.34 -18.95
N LEU A 394 -14.43 -20.02 -19.16
CA LEU A 394 -14.88 -19.40 -20.41
C LEU A 394 -13.99 -19.76 -21.60
N LEU A 395 -12.68 -19.91 -21.43
CA LEU A 395 -11.79 -20.32 -22.52
C LEU A 395 -11.94 -21.81 -22.86
N SER A 396 -12.27 -22.65 -21.87
CA SER A 396 -12.41 -24.10 -22.02
C SER A 396 -13.79 -24.54 -22.50
N SER A 397 -14.85 -23.78 -22.20
CA SER A 397 -16.24 -24.12 -22.49
C SER A 397 -16.67 -23.75 -23.93
N SER A 398 -17.93 -24.03 -24.29
CA SER A 398 -18.51 -23.69 -25.60
C SER A 398 -19.16 -22.30 -25.65
N THR A 399 -18.66 -21.32 -24.91
CA THR A 399 -19.16 -19.93 -24.99
C THR A 399 -19.07 -19.39 -26.42
N SER A 400 -20.05 -18.58 -26.80
CA SER A 400 -20.11 -17.96 -28.13
C SER A 400 -18.92 -17.00 -28.32
N PRO A 401 -18.41 -16.86 -29.56
CA PRO A 401 -17.33 -15.93 -29.85
C PRO A 401 -17.76 -14.46 -29.61
N ASP A 402 -19.02 -14.12 -29.88
CA ASP A 402 -19.52 -12.75 -29.69
C ASP A 402 -19.49 -12.34 -28.21
N ASP A 403 -19.92 -13.24 -27.32
CA ASP A 403 -19.87 -13.02 -25.87
C ASP A 403 -18.43 -12.83 -25.38
N LEU A 404 -17.49 -13.66 -25.85
CA LEU A 404 -16.06 -13.47 -25.56
C LEU A 404 -15.52 -12.15 -26.09
N GLY A 405 -16.03 -11.69 -27.24
CA GLY A 405 -15.66 -10.41 -27.84
C GLY A 405 -16.12 -9.24 -26.97
N THR A 406 -17.32 -9.32 -26.39
CA THR A 406 -17.80 -8.31 -25.44
C THR A 406 -16.93 -8.26 -24.18
N LEU A 407 -16.54 -9.43 -23.64
CA LEU A 407 -15.65 -9.51 -22.49
C LEU A 407 -14.28 -8.91 -22.79
N ALA A 408 -13.70 -9.25 -23.95
CA ALA A 408 -12.41 -8.73 -24.39
C ALA A 408 -12.43 -7.21 -24.60
N ALA A 409 -13.51 -6.66 -25.13
CA ALA A 409 -13.71 -5.22 -25.25
C ALA A 409 -13.81 -4.54 -23.87
N SER A 410 -14.56 -5.12 -22.93
CA SER A 410 -14.64 -4.63 -21.55
C SER A 410 -13.27 -4.63 -20.87
N LEU A 411 -12.50 -5.73 -20.97
CA LEU A 411 -11.14 -5.82 -20.44
C LEU A 411 -10.19 -4.78 -21.06
N ALA A 412 -10.28 -4.58 -22.37
CA ALA A 412 -9.51 -3.54 -23.06
C ALA A 412 -9.92 -2.12 -22.64
N GLY A 413 -11.19 -1.91 -22.28
CA GLY A 413 -11.69 -0.64 -21.74
C GLY A 413 -11.15 -0.34 -20.34
N LEU A 414 -11.01 -1.36 -19.49
CA LEU A 414 -10.46 -1.20 -18.13
C LEU A 414 -8.99 -0.73 -18.11
N LEU A 415 -8.22 -1.00 -19.17
CA LEU A 415 -6.85 -0.47 -19.30
C LEU A 415 -6.82 1.06 -19.42
N GLY A 416 -7.91 1.70 -19.87
CA GLY A 416 -8.02 3.16 -19.91
C GLY A 416 -8.52 3.80 -18.61
N SER A 417 -8.76 3.00 -17.56
CA SER A 417 -9.24 3.51 -16.29
C SER A 417 -8.11 4.12 -15.45
N GLN A 418 -8.41 5.18 -14.69
CA GLN A 418 -7.43 5.88 -13.83
C GLN A 418 -7.01 5.06 -12.59
N LYS A 419 -7.64 3.91 -12.33
CA LYS A 419 -7.36 3.10 -11.14
C LYS A 419 -6.24 2.11 -11.44
N HIS A 420 -5.12 2.22 -10.74
CA HIS A 420 -4.00 1.29 -10.98
C HIS A 420 -4.35 -0.18 -10.69
N GLU A 421 -5.22 -0.44 -9.71
CA GLU A 421 -5.62 -1.81 -9.33
C GLU A 421 -6.32 -2.56 -10.46
N THR A 422 -7.18 -1.88 -11.23
CA THR A 422 -7.96 -2.49 -12.33
C THR A 422 -7.06 -2.82 -13.52
N ALA A 423 -6.13 -1.93 -13.89
CA ALA A 423 -5.16 -2.21 -14.93
C ALA A 423 -4.23 -3.38 -14.55
N GLN A 424 -3.77 -3.42 -13.30
CA GLN A 424 -2.96 -4.51 -12.75
C GLN A 424 -3.68 -5.87 -12.78
N ALA A 425 -4.98 -5.88 -12.48
CA ALA A 425 -5.81 -7.06 -12.63
C ALA A 425 -5.85 -7.56 -14.08
N VAL A 426 -6.03 -6.65 -15.06
CA VAL A 426 -6.01 -7.02 -16.49
C VAL A 426 -4.64 -7.55 -16.90
N PHE A 427 -3.54 -6.97 -16.42
CA PHE A 427 -2.20 -7.48 -16.72
C PHE A 427 -2.00 -8.92 -16.21
N SER A 428 -2.42 -9.21 -14.98
CA SER A 428 -2.36 -10.57 -14.42
C SER A 428 -3.10 -11.58 -15.30
N LEU A 429 -4.26 -11.21 -15.84
CA LEU A 429 -5.03 -12.07 -16.74
C LEU A 429 -4.33 -12.25 -18.10
N VAL A 430 -3.70 -11.20 -18.63
CA VAL A 430 -2.91 -11.28 -19.87
C VAL A 430 -1.71 -12.21 -19.70
N ASP A 431 -1.00 -12.09 -18.57
CA ASP A 431 0.15 -12.95 -18.24
C ASP A 431 -0.29 -14.43 -18.12
N ASP A 432 -1.40 -14.70 -17.43
CA ASP A 432 -1.97 -16.05 -17.32
C ASP A 432 -2.40 -16.62 -18.69
N MET A 433 -3.04 -15.82 -19.54
CA MET A 433 -3.39 -16.22 -20.91
C MET A 433 -2.13 -16.52 -21.76
N ASN A 434 -1.08 -15.71 -21.63
CA ASN A 434 0.19 -15.92 -22.33
C ASN A 434 0.88 -17.21 -21.87
N HIS A 435 0.90 -17.48 -20.56
CA HIS A 435 1.45 -18.72 -20.01
C HIS A 435 0.69 -19.95 -20.51
N ARG A 436 -0.65 -19.89 -20.54
CA ARG A 436 -1.48 -20.98 -21.10
C ARG A 436 -1.21 -21.20 -22.58
N ARG A 437 -1.01 -20.12 -23.35
CA ARG A 437 -0.66 -20.19 -24.77
C ARG A 437 0.67 -20.92 -24.96
N GLU A 438 1.69 -20.57 -24.19
CA GLU A 438 3.01 -21.22 -24.22
C GLU A 438 2.93 -22.70 -23.83
N HIS A 439 2.22 -23.01 -22.74
CA HIS A 439 2.01 -24.40 -22.29
C HIS A 439 1.24 -25.23 -23.34
N ALA A 440 0.20 -24.66 -23.96
CA ALA A 440 -0.54 -25.32 -25.02
C ALA A 440 0.35 -25.59 -26.25
N LEU A 441 1.18 -24.62 -26.67
CA LEU A 441 2.13 -24.76 -27.78
C LEU A 441 3.19 -25.84 -27.51
N GLY A 442 3.79 -25.84 -26.32
CA GLY A 442 4.80 -26.84 -25.93
C GLY A 442 4.26 -28.27 -25.89
N HIS A 443 2.99 -28.44 -25.49
CA HIS A 443 2.36 -29.76 -25.38
C HIS A 443 1.58 -30.22 -26.62
N ILE A 444 1.51 -29.44 -27.71
CA ILE A 444 0.92 -29.90 -28.98
C ILE A 444 1.83 -30.93 -29.66
N GLN A 445 3.16 -30.78 -29.52
CA GLN A 445 4.14 -31.65 -30.18
C GLN A 445 4.14 -33.10 -29.68
N VAL A 446 3.53 -33.39 -28.52
CA VAL A 446 3.57 -34.69 -27.83
C VAL A 446 2.17 -35.32 -27.63
N SER A 447 1.08 -34.62 -28.03
CA SER A 447 -0.30 -35.03 -27.71
C SER A 447 -0.95 -35.93 -28.76
N ARG A 448 -1.94 -36.74 -28.33
CA ARG A 448 -2.86 -37.45 -29.25
C ARG A 448 -3.69 -36.46 -30.08
N ALA A 449 -4.14 -36.88 -31.26
CA ALA A 449 -4.84 -36.03 -32.24
C ALA A 449 -6.12 -35.33 -31.71
N SER A 450 -6.86 -35.95 -30.77
CA SER A 450 -8.04 -35.32 -30.16
C SER A 450 -7.68 -34.17 -29.21
N ASP A 451 -6.59 -34.33 -28.46
CA ASP A 451 -6.13 -33.33 -27.49
C ASP A 451 -5.45 -32.16 -28.20
N ALA A 452 -4.80 -32.42 -29.34
CA ALA A 452 -4.26 -31.37 -30.21
C ALA A 452 -5.38 -30.45 -30.72
N LYS A 453 -6.50 -31.00 -31.20
CA LYS A 453 -7.65 -30.20 -31.67
C LYS A 453 -8.30 -29.36 -30.56
N ALA A 454 -8.37 -29.89 -29.34
CA ALA A 454 -8.87 -29.13 -28.18
C ALA A 454 -7.93 -27.99 -27.80
N LYS A 455 -6.61 -28.23 -27.84
CA LYS A 455 -5.57 -27.22 -27.59
C LYS A 455 -5.54 -26.15 -28.68
N ASP A 456 -5.70 -26.51 -29.96
CA ASP A 456 -5.80 -25.56 -31.07
C ASP A 456 -7.02 -24.65 -30.92
N LYS A 457 -8.16 -25.21 -30.49
CA LYS A 457 -9.36 -24.41 -30.20
C LYS A 457 -9.13 -23.45 -29.03
N LEU A 458 -8.44 -23.91 -27.98
CA LEU A 458 -8.05 -23.04 -26.85
C LEU A 458 -7.15 -21.89 -27.31
N LEU A 459 -6.12 -22.18 -28.12
CA LEU A 459 -5.23 -21.17 -28.69
C LEU A 459 -6.00 -20.13 -29.51
N GLN A 460 -6.90 -20.56 -30.40
CA GLN A 460 -7.74 -19.65 -31.19
C GLN A 460 -8.59 -18.73 -30.31
N ARG A 461 -9.14 -19.25 -29.19
CA ARG A 461 -9.93 -18.44 -28.25
C ARG A 461 -9.07 -17.45 -27.47
N ILE A 462 -7.86 -17.84 -27.07
CA ILE A 462 -6.89 -16.94 -26.41
C ILE A 462 -6.54 -15.79 -27.36
N GLU A 463 -6.17 -16.08 -28.60
CA GLU A 463 -5.85 -15.06 -29.62
C GLU A 463 -7.06 -14.13 -29.88
N TYR A 464 -8.26 -14.68 -29.91
CA TYR A 464 -9.49 -13.90 -30.08
C TYR A 464 -9.72 -12.91 -28.92
N VAL A 465 -9.53 -13.34 -27.67
CA VAL A 465 -9.66 -12.47 -26.49
C VAL A 465 -8.51 -11.45 -26.40
N ARG A 466 -7.30 -11.80 -26.86
CA ARG A 466 -6.14 -10.90 -26.84
C ARG A 466 -6.25 -9.80 -27.90
N LYS A 467 -6.90 -10.06 -29.04
CA LYS A 467 -6.96 -9.12 -30.18
C LYS A 467 -7.39 -7.68 -29.84
N PRO A 468 -8.41 -7.42 -28.98
CA PRO A 468 -8.79 -6.05 -28.58
C PRO A 468 -7.83 -5.39 -27.56
N ILE A 469 -7.03 -6.21 -26.87
CA ILE A 469 -6.03 -5.82 -25.87
C ILE A 469 -4.69 -5.63 -26.60
N THR A 470 -4.55 -4.52 -27.30
CA THR A 470 -3.34 -4.23 -28.08
C THR A 470 -2.15 -3.93 -27.18
N ASN A 471 -0.93 -4.28 -27.63
CA ASN A 471 0.31 -4.00 -26.90
C ASN A 471 0.42 -2.51 -26.52
N ARG A 472 0.05 -1.59 -27.43
CA ARG A 472 0.00 -0.14 -27.16
C ARG A 472 -0.92 0.27 -26.01
N LYS A 473 -2.09 -0.36 -25.86
CA LYS A 473 -2.99 -0.11 -24.71
C LYS A 473 -2.38 -0.62 -23.40
N VAL A 474 -1.74 -1.79 -23.45
CA VAL A 474 -1.01 -2.35 -22.30
C VAL A 474 0.11 -1.40 -21.89
N VAL A 475 0.89 -0.87 -22.84
CA VAL A 475 1.95 0.11 -22.58
C VAL A 475 1.41 1.37 -21.93
N ALA A 476 0.36 1.99 -22.49
CA ALA A 476 -0.22 3.21 -21.94
C ALA A 476 -0.67 3.01 -20.48
N ALA A 477 -1.38 1.90 -20.19
CA ALA A 477 -1.81 1.55 -18.85
C ALA A 477 -0.62 1.21 -17.92
N ALA A 478 0.40 0.52 -18.44
CA ALA A 478 1.55 0.08 -17.66
C ALA A 478 2.41 1.27 -17.22
N VAL A 479 2.62 2.25 -18.11
CA VAL A 479 3.32 3.51 -17.78
C VAL A 479 2.55 4.28 -16.72
N GLN A 480 1.24 4.42 -16.86
CA GLN A 480 0.40 5.08 -15.85
C GLN A 480 0.47 4.39 -14.49
N CYS A 481 0.53 3.06 -14.46
CA CYS A 481 0.66 2.31 -13.22
C CYS A 481 2.09 2.32 -12.65
N GLY A 482 3.10 2.73 -13.41
CA GLY A 482 4.51 2.58 -13.05
C GLY A 482 5.04 1.14 -13.13
N ALA A 483 4.45 0.30 -13.99
CA ALA A 483 4.93 -1.06 -14.31
C ALA A 483 5.94 -1.00 -15.48
N HIS A 484 7.05 -0.29 -15.29
CA HIS A 484 7.96 0.11 -16.37
C HIS A 484 8.61 -1.08 -17.09
N ALA A 485 8.94 -2.17 -16.39
CA ALA A 485 9.49 -3.37 -17.03
C ALA A 485 8.48 -4.03 -18.00
N ARG A 486 7.20 -4.08 -17.61
CA ARG A 486 6.12 -4.54 -18.50
C ARG A 486 5.93 -3.56 -19.65
N ALA A 487 5.91 -2.25 -19.37
CA ALA A 487 5.79 -1.24 -20.40
C ALA A 487 6.91 -1.36 -21.45
N LEU A 488 8.15 -1.62 -21.02
CA LEU A 488 9.29 -1.84 -21.90
C LEU A 488 9.05 -3.05 -22.81
N GLN A 489 8.74 -4.22 -22.22
CA GLN A 489 8.49 -5.44 -22.98
C GLN A 489 7.41 -5.25 -24.06
N PHE A 490 6.24 -4.75 -23.67
CA PHE A 490 5.13 -4.60 -24.62
C PHE A 490 5.37 -3.48 -25.65
N LEU A 491 6.18 -2.48 -25.32
CA LEU A 491 6.57 -1.43 -26.27
C LEU A 491 7.55 -1.97 -27.31
N GLU A 492 8.55 -2.75 -26.89
CA GLU A 492 9.48 -3.43 -27.79
C GLU A 492 8.74 -4.39 -28.72
N GLU A 493 7.83 -5.21 -28.18
CA GLU A 493 6.96 -6.09 -28.98
C GLU A 493 6.14 -5.30 -30.01
N ALA A 494 5.52 -4.18 -29.60
CA ALA A 494 4.75 -3.33 -30.51
C ALA A 494 5.61 -2.74 -31.64
N ILE A 495 6.79 -2.20 -31.32
CA ILE A 495 7.70 -1.60 -32.31
C ILE A 495 8.19 -2.67 -33.30
N ILE A 496 8.52 -3.87 -32.82
CA ILE A 496 8.95 -4.99 -33.67
C ILE A 496 7.82 -5.44 -34.60
N GLU A 497 6.60 -5.60 -34.08
CA GLU A 497 5.42 -5.97 -34.88
C GLU A 497 5.11 -4.92 -35.97
N GLU A 498 5.18 -3.64 -35.62
CA GLU A 498 4.97 -2.53 -36.55
C GLU A 498 6.07 -2.44 -37.62
N ALA A 499 7.32 -2.74 -37.27
CA ALA A 499 8.43 -2.83 -38.22
C ALA A 499 8.28 -4.02 -39.18
N HIS A 500 7.92 -5.20 -38.66
CA HIS A 500 7.65 -6.38 -39.48
C HIS A 500 6.46 -6.19 -40.41
N ALA A 501 5.40 -5.50 -39.97
CA ALA A 501 4.26 -5.14 -40.83
C ALA A 501 4.67 -4.25 -42.02
N LYS A 502 5.76 -3.48 -41.87
CA LYS A 502 6.39 -2.67 -42.93
C LYS A 502 7.46 -3.44 -43.73
N ASN A 503 7.59 -4.76 -43.53
CA ASN A 503 8.66 -5.61 -44.09
C ASN A 503 10.08 -5.11 -43.80
N ARG A 504 10.30 -4.50 -42.63
CA ARG A 504 11.62 -4.06 -42.17
C ARG A 504 12.08 -4.91 -41.00
N ASN A 505 13.37 -5.23 -40.97
CA ASN A 505 14.01 -5.83 -39.81
C ASN A 505 14.57 -4.70 -38.92
N PRO A 506 14.04 -4.50 -37.70
CA PRO A 506 14.48 -3.41 -36.82
C PRO A 506 15.93 -3.56 -36.34
N PHE A 507 16.53 -4.75 -36.45
CA PHE A 507 17.88 -5.02 -35.98
C PHE A 507 18.98 -4.71 -37.00
N ASP A 508 18.66 -4.64 -38.30
CA ASP A 508 19.65 -4.37 -39.35
C ASP A 508 20.03 -2.88 -39.41
N ASN A 509 19.07 -1.99 -39.12
CA ASN A 509 19.28 -0.56 -38.97
C ASN A 509 18.38 -0.02 -37.85
N PRO A 510 18.85 -0.02 -36.58
CA PRO A 510 18.05 0.35 -35.43
C PRO A 510 17.78 1.85 -35.43
N ASN A 511 16.65 2.24 -36.01
CA ASN A 511 16.19 3.62 -36.04
C ASN A 511 14.68 3.67 -35.77
N ILE A 512 14.29 4.39 -34.72
CA ILE A 512 12.90 4.63 -34.37
C ILE A 512 12.49 5.95 -35.03
N GLU A 513 11.62 5.86 -36.05
CA GLU A 513 11.13 7.03 -36.78
C GLU A 513 10.20 7.90 -35.92
N ALA A 514 9.42 7.27 -35.03
CA ALA A 514 8.47 7.96 -34.16
C ALA A 514 9.18 8.56 -32.95
N GLU A 515 9.21 9.89 -32.88
CA GLU A 515 9.82 10.61 -31.77
C GLU A 515 9.13 10.28 -30.42
N GLU A 516 7.80 10.13 -30.43
CA GLU A 516 7.00 9.74 -29.27
C GLU A 516 7.44 8.41 -28.66
N ASP A 517 7.69 7.39 -29.49
CA ASP A 517 8.13 6.07 -29.04
C ASP A 517 9.51 6.12 -28.41
N CYS A 518 10.38 6.97 -28.96
CA CYS A 518 11.69 7.17 -28.42
C CYS A 518 11.65 7.87 -27.06
N PHE A 519 10.82 8.91 -26.89
CA PHE A 519 10.61 9.56 -25.59
C PHE A 519 10.00 8.60 -24.56
N LEU A 520 9.07 7.76 -25.00
CA LEU A 520 8.45 6.76 -24.15
C LEU A 520 9.47 5.73 -23.65
N LEU A 521 10.31 5.19 -24.54
CA LEU A 521 11.42 4.30 -24.17
C LEU A 521 12.38 4.96 -23.18
N GLN A 522 12.78 6.21 -23.45
CA GLN A 522 13.65 6.96 -22.54
C GLN A 522 13.02 7.16 -21.16
N SER A 523 11.74 7.50 -21.09
CA SER A 523 11.04 7.63 -19.81
C SER A 523 11.02 6.30 -19.07
N ILE A 524 10.68 5.21 -19.75
CA ILE A 524 10.63 3.87 -19.17
C ILE A 524 12.00 3.45 -18.61
N TYR A 525 13.08 3.62 -19.38
CA TYR A 525 14.43 3.31 -18.91
C TYR A 525 14.88 4.18 -17.73
N ARG A 526 14.54 5.47 -17.74
CA ARG A 526 14.82 6.38 -16.61
C ARG A 526 14.10 5.92 -15.35
N ASP A 527 12.83 5.52 -15.46
CA ASP A 527 12.03 5.08 -14.32
C ASP A 527 12.46 3.69 -13.80
N LEU A 528 13.15 2.90 -14.63
CA LEU A 528 13.83 1.67 -14.25
C LEU A 528 15.23 1.90 -13.63
N ASP A 529 15.71 3.14 -13.57
CA ASP A 529 17.08 3.52 -13.14
C ASP A 529 18.16 2.85 -14.01
N GLU A 530 17.90 2.72 -15.32
CA GLU A 530 18.79 2.10 -16.33
C GLU A 530 19.34 3.17 -17.30
N PRO A 531 20.37 3.94 -16.89
CA PRO A 531 20.89 5.07 -17.68
C PRO A 531 21.46 4.64 -19.04
N ASP A 532 22.01 3.43 -19.12
CA ASP A 532 22.54 2.86 -20.37
C ASP A 532 21.42 2.64 -21.40
N GLY A 533 20.25 2.19 -20.95
CA GLY A 533 19.06 2.03 -21.78
C GLY A 533 18.53 3.37 -22.30
N VAL A 534 18.55 4.41 -21.46
CA VAL A 534 18.20 5.77 -21.90
C VAL A 534 19.17 6.26 -22.98
N LEU A 535 20.48 6.08 -22.79
CA LEU A 535 21.49 6.43 -23.79
C LEU A 535 21.34 5.63 -25.09
N GLY A 536 20.95 4.36 -25.00
CA GLY A 536 20.62 3.52 -26.15
C GLY A 536 19.43 4.07 -26.94
N ALA A 537 18.31 4.34 -26.25
CA ALA A 537 17.13 4.97 -26.82
C ALA A 537 17.47 6.33 -27.47
N LEU A 538 18.30 7.13 -26.81
CA LEU A 538 18.80 8.41 -27.30
C LEU A 538 19.60 8.33 -28.61
N ARG A 539 20.25 7.19 -28.90
CA ARG A 539 21.05 6.99 -30.10
C ARG A 539 20.25 6.47 -31.28
N ILE A 540 19.21 5.68 -31.02
CA ILE A 540 18.34 5.08 -32.04
C ILE A 540 17.17 5.99 -32.43
N GLY A 541 16.94 7.08 -31.70
CA GLY A 541 15.88 8.03 -32.01
C GLY A 541 16.26 9.08 -33.06
N PRO A 542 15.29 9.89 -33.52
CA PRO A 542 15.52 10.90 -34.53
C PRO A 542 16.39 12.04 -34.01
N ALA A 543 17.17 12.67 -34.90
CA ALA A 543 18.05 13.78 -34.56
C ALA A 543 17.28 15.11 -34.44
N THR A 544 16.42 15.24 -33.43
CA THR A 544 15.63 16.45 -33.15
C THR A 544 16.28 17.33 -32.06
N ALA A 545 15.92 18.63 -32.02
CA ALA A 545 16.45 19.56 -31.02
C ALA A 545 16.05 19.16 -29.60
N THR A 546 14.80 18.71 -29.44
CA THR A 546 14.22 18.10 -28.23
C THR A 546 15.03 16.89 -27.76
N MET A 547 15.38 15.98 -28.67
CA MET A 547 16.22 14.83 -28.36
C MET A 547 17.60 15.24 -27.83
N ARG A 548 18.21 16.24 -28.47
CA ARG A 548 19.47 16.82 -28.01
C ARG A 548 19.34 17.44 -26.61
N THR A 549 18.23 18.09 -26.29
CA THR A 549 18.00 18.63 -24.92
C THR A 549 17.94 17.54 -23.87
N LEU A 550 17.25 16.43 -24.15
CA LEU A 550 17.18 15.30 -23.24
C LEU A 550 18.54 14.60 -23.05
N GLN A 551 19.35 14.50 -24.12
CA GLN A 551 20.73 14.00 -23.99
C GLN A 551 21.55 14.82 -23.00
N LEU A 552 21.36 16.16 -23.00
CA LEU A 552 22.03 17.05 -22.05
C LEU A 552 21.47 16.89 -20.63
N GLU A 553 20.17 16.71 -20.45
CA GLU A 553 19.56 16.40 -19.15
C GLU A 553 20.13 15.09 -18.57
N GLN A 554 20.20 14.02 -19.37
CA GLN A 554 20.72 12.72 -18.93
C GLN A 554 22.21 12.77 -18.61
N ALA A 555 22.98 13.56 -19.35
CA ALA A 555 24.38 13.82 -19.05
C ALA A 555 24.58 14.73 -17.81
N SER A 556 23.50 15.12 -17.11
CA SER A 556 23.51 16.07 -15.99
C SER A 556 24.12 17.43 -16.34
N ARG A 557 24.10 17.80 -17.64
CA ARG A 557 24.59 19.07 -18.17
C ARG A 557 23.47 20.12 -18.17
N TRP A 558 22.94 20.38 -16.97
CA TRP A 558 21.74 21.21 -16.76
C TRP A 558 21.86 22.65 -17.28
N GLN A 559 23.08 23.22 -17.32
CA GLN A 559 23.31 24.56 -17.87
C GLN A 559 23.11 24.60 -19.39
N ASP A 560 23.64 23.59 -20.08
CA ASP A 560 23.49 23.48 -21.54
C ASP A 560 22.05 23.13 -21.91
N ALA A 561 21.40 22.24 -21.13
CA ALA A 561 19.99 21.91 -21.30
C ALA A 561 19.10 23.15 -21.10
N GLN A 562 19.38 23.98 -20.09
CA GLN A 562 18.68 25.26 -19.89
C GLN A 562 18.84 26.18 -21.11
N ALA A 563 20.06 26.33 -21.63
CA ALA A 563 20.30 27.16 -22.82
C ALA A 563 19.51 26.67 -24.04
N CYS A 564 19.39 25.36 -24.24
CA CYS A 564 18.58 24.82 -25.32
C CYS A 564 17.08 25.04 -25.10
N TYR A 565 16.56 24.96 -23.87
CA TYR A 565 15.17 25.31 -23.59
C TYR A 565 14.90 26.81 -23.79
N GLU A 566 15.84 27.70 -23.45
CA GLU A 566 15.75 29.13 -23.72
C GLU A 566 15.73 29.43 -25.23
N GLU A 567 16.56 28.72 -26.01
CA GLU A 567 16.57 28.80 -27.46
C GLU A 567 15.23 28.32 -28.06
N GLN A 568 14.71 27.16 -27.63
CA GLN A 568 13.42 26.65 -28.05
C GLN A 568 12.28 27.61 -27.72
N LEU A 569 12.28 28.20 -26.52
CA LEU A 569 11.29 29.19 -26.11
C LEU A 569 11.34 30.45 -26.99
N SER A 570 12.55 30.91 -27.33
CA SER A 570 12.75 32.07 -28.20
C SER A 570 12.24 31.82 -29.62
N MET A 571 12.46 30.60 -30.15
CA MET A 571 11.97 30.20 -31.47
C MET A 571 10.45 30.06 -31.51
N LEU A 572 9.83 29.54 -30.45
CA LEU A 572 8.37 29.44 -30.32
C LEU A 572 7.70 30.82 -30.17
N GLY A 573 8.35 31.75 -29.47
CA GLY A 573 7.88 33.14 -29.33
C GLY A 573 7.84 33.93 -30.65
N GLY A 574 8.58 33.49 -31.68
CA GLY A 574 8.60 34.10 -33.02
C GLY A 574 7.52 33.59 -33.98
N GLN A 575 6.85 32.47 -33.70
CA GLN A 575 5.89 31.83 -34.59
C GLN A 575 4.43 32.06 -34.12
N SER A 576 3.91 33.26 -34.36
CA SER A 576 2.47 33.47 -34.37
C SER A 576 1.88 32.91 -35.67
N ARG A 577 1.11 31.82 -35.53
CA ARG A 577 0.19 31.19 -36.52
C ARG A 577 0.79 30.18 -37.50
N GLY A 578 0.42 28.91 -37.27
CA GLY A 578 0.20 27.91 -38.30
C GLY A 578 1.32 26.87 -38.45
N GLY A 579 1.13 25.72 -37.81
CA GLY A 579 1.99 24.56 -38.00
C GLY A 579 1.74 23.47 -36.96
N GLU A 580 0.65 22.72 -37.11
CA GLU A 580 0.47 21.44 -36.43
C GLU A 580 1.51 20.45 -36.96
N HIS A 581 2.67 20.32 -36.31
CA HIS A 581 3.50 19.12 -36.32
C HIS A 581 4.58 19.18 -35.21
N GLY A 582 4.43 18.33 -34.19
CA GLY A 582 5.54 17.68 -33.46
C GLY A 582 6.48 18.50 -32.54
N SER A 583 6.28 19.79 -32.31
CA SER A 583 7.14 20.57 -31.37
C SER A 583 6.60 20.53 -29.94
N LEU A 584 7.49 20.44 -28.93
CA LEU A 584 7.13 20.60 -27.51
C LEU A 584 6.26 21.85 -27.33
N SER A 585 5.19 21.72 -26.55
CA SER A 585 4.34 22.84 -26.20
C SER A 585 5.13 23.88 -25.41
N VAL A 586 4.76 25.17 -25.53
CA VAL A 586 5.37 26.25 -24.75
C VAL A 586 5.34 25.93 -23.25
N GLN A 587 4.29 25.25 -22.79
CA GLN A 587 4.14 24.80 -21.40
C GLN A 587 5.22 23.77 -21.01
N GLU A 588 5.50 22.78 -21.85
CA GLU A 588 6.54 21.77 -21.59
C GLU A 588 7.94 22.38 -21.56
N VAL A 589 8.24 23.33 -22.45
CA VAL A 589 9.51 24.06 -22.45
C VAL A 589 9.67 24.88 -21.15
N LYS A 590 8.61 25.58 -20.72
CA LYS A 590 8.59 26.30 -19.44
C LYS A 590 8.82 25.35 -18.24
N CYS A 591 8.17 24.20 -18.21
CA CYS A 591 8.40 23.18 -17.19
C CYS A 591 9.84 22.62 -17.23
N GLY A 592 10.41 22.42 -18.43
CA GLY A 592 11.80 22.01 -18.63
C GLY A 592 12.81 23.00 -18.06
N LEU A 593 12.57 24.31 -18.26
CA LEU A 593 13.38 25.37 -17.65
C LEU A 593 13.35 25.31 -16.11
N VAL A 594 12.14 25.21 -15.54
CA VAL A 594 11.97 25.07 -14.08
C VAL A 594 12.72 23.84 -13.58
N ARG A 595 12.54 22.67 -14.22
CA ARG A 595 13.25 21.44 -13.88
C ARG A 595 14.78 21.60 -13.91
N CYS A 596 15.32 22.23 -14.96
CA CYS A 596 16.75 22.52 -15.05
C CYS A 596 17.21 23.37 -13.86
N THR A 597 16.50 24.47 -13.56
CA THR A 597 16.86 25.35 -12.42
C THR A 597 16.81 24.62 -11.07
N GLN A 598 15.86 23.71 -10.88
CA GLN A 598 15.75 22.90 -9.65
C GLN A 598 16.83 21.83 -9.53
N ASN A 599 17.18 21.16 -10.62
CA ASN A 599 18.28 20.19 -10.63
C ASN A 599 19.64 20.86 -10.41
N MET A 600 19.79 22.12 -10.83
CA MET A 600 20.94 22.98 -10.44
C MET A 600 20.84 23.54 -9.02
N ARG A 601 19.77 23.22 -8.28
CA ARG A 601 19.45 23.68 -6.91
C ARG A 601 19.38 25.20 -6.77
N ARG A 602 18.97 25.89 -7.83
CA ARG A 602 18.72 27.33 -7.82
C ARG A 602 17.26 27.61 -7.47
N PHE A 603 16.84 27.20 -6.27
CA PHE A 603 15.43 27.26 -5.85
C PHE A 603 14.86 28.69 -5.86
N GLU A 604 15.65 29.70 -5.48
CA GLU A 604 15.18 31.11 -5.52
C GLU A 604 14.91 31.56 -6.96
N ALA A 605 15.81 31.23 -7.89
CA ALA A 605 15.62 31.51 -9.31
C ALA A 605 14.42 30.74 -9.88
N SER A 606 14.20 29.50 -9.42
CA SER A 606 13.05 28.67 -9.79
C SER A 606 11.72 29.32 -9.36
N LEU A 607 11.62 29.83 -8.12
CA LEU A 607 10.42 30.52 -7.66
C LEU A 607 10.16 31.81 -8.44
N LEU A 608 11.20 32.62 -8.68
CA LEU A 608 11.07 33.84 -9.49
C LEU A 608 10.66 33.54 -10.93
N LEU A 609 11.21 32.47 -11.51
CA LEU A 609 10.86 32.00 -12.85
C LEU A 609 9.38 31.60 -12.91
N ILE A 610 8.89 30.80 -11.94
CA ILE A 610 7.49 30.39 -11.86
C ILE A 610 6.56 31.59 -11.70
N GLN A 611 6.90 32.54 -10.80
CA GLN A 611 6.14 33.78 -10.63
C GLN A 611 6.07 34.62 -11.92
N GLY A 612 7.13 34.62 -12.72
CA GLY A 612 7.18 35.32 -14.00
C GLY A 612 6.44 34.64 -15.15
N MET A 613 6.00 33.39 -15.00
CA MET A 613 5.37 32.60 -16.08
C MET A 613 3.89 32.91 -16.34
N GLY A 614 3.26 33.75 -15.49
CA GLY A 614 1.89 34.25 -15.63
C GLY A 614 0.80 33.31 -15.09
N ASP A 615 -0.46 33.76 -15.12
CA ASP A 615 -1.62 33.06 -14.53
C ASP A 615 -2.32 32.11 -15.52
N GLU A 616 -1.59 31.21 -16.16
CA GLU A 616 -2.21 30.11 -16.92
C GLU A 616 -2.56 28.95 -15.97
N GLU A 617 -3.85 28.73 -15.69
CA GLU A 617 -4.31 27.69 -14.73
C GLU A 617 -3.71 26.30 -15.00
N ALA A 618 -3.72 25.85 -16.26
CA ALA A 618 -3.21 24.53 -16.64
C ALA A 618 -1.69 24.39 -16.46
N LEU A 619 -0.94 25.47 -16.70
CA LEU A 619 0.50 25.51 -16.49
C LEU A 619 0.82 25.59 -14.99
N ASN A 620 0.11 26.44 -14.26
CA ASN A 620 0.26 26.61 -12.81
C ASN A 620 -0.01 25.31 -12.08
N ALA A 621 -0.97 24.52 -12.53
CA ALA A 621 -1.20 23.18 -12.01
C ALA A 621 0.06 22.29 -12.17
N LYS A 622 0.70 22.26 -13.35
CA LYS A 622 1.95 21.50 -13.56
C LYS A 622 3.16 22.07 -12.82
N LEU A 623 3.17 23.38 -12.55
CA LEU A 623 4.26 24.08 -11.87
C LEU A 623 4.13 24.06 -10.34
N GLN A 624 2.94 23.83 -9.80
CA GLN A 624 2.68 23.84 -8.37
C GLN A 624 3.59 22.90 -7.57
N PRO A 625 3.84 21.63 -7.97
CA PRO A 625 4.73 20.74 -7.23
C PRO A 625 6.16 21.28 -7.13
N PHE A 626 6.64 21.88 -8.24
CA PHE A 626 7.95 22.53 -8.29
C PHE A 626 7.99 23.77 -7.38
N ALA A 627 6.94 24.60 -7.38
CA ALA A 627 6.85 25.77 -6.50
C ALA A 627 6.83 25.37 -5.02
N VAL A 628 6.04 24.35 -4.67
CA VAL A 628 5.97 23.77 -3.32
C VAL A 628 7.35 23.27 -2.90
N GLU A 629 8.02 22.48 -3.76
CA GLU A 629 9.37 21.96 -3.47
C GLU A 629 10.38 23.07 -3.23
N ALA A 630 10.46 24.05 -4.13
CA ALA A 630 11.39 25.15 -4.00
C ALA A 630 11.11 25.99 -2.73
N ALA A 631 9.85 26.22 -2.38
CA ALA A 631 9.47 27.01 -1.21
C ALA A 631 9.89 26.33 0.11
N TRP A 632 9.61 25.03 0.30
CA TRP A 632 10.00 24.35 1.54
C TRP A 632 11.51 24.07 1.59
N GLN A 633 12.19 23.87 0.45
CA GLN A 633 13.66 23.72 0.40
C GLN A 633 14.40 24.99 0.84
N LEU A 634 13.79 26.15 0.63
CA LEU A 634 14.29 27.46 1.08
C LEU A 634 13.82 27.84 2.49
N SER A 635 13.04 26.99 3.17
CA SER A 635 12.36 27.32 4.43
C SER A 635 11.54 28.62 4.35
N SER A 636 10.98 28.93 3.16
CA SER A 636 10.19 30.13 2.90
C SER A 636 8.70 29.84 3.11
N TRP A 637 8.28 29.78 4.37
CA TRP A 637 6.93 29.35 4.79
C TRP A 637 5.79 30.19 4.22
N ASP A 638 5.97 31.50 4.06
CA ASP A 638 4.94 32.38 3.47
C ASP A 638 4.67 32.05 2.00
N ARG A 639 5.73 31.83 1.22
CA ARG A 639 5.64 31.42 -0.19
C ARG A 639 5.13 29.98 -0.32
N LEU A 640 5.39 29.12 0.66
CA LEU A 640 4.83 27.77 0.71
C LEU A 640 3.32 27.81 0.94
N ASP A 641 2.83 28.64 1.86
CA ASP A 641 1.39 28.83 2.11
C ASP A 641 0.69 29.33 0.83
N GLN A 642 1.29 30.31 0.14
CA GLN A 642 0.80 30.81 -1.16
C GLN A 642 0.79 29.73 -2.25
N ALA A 643 1.86 28.92 -2.37
CA ALA A 643 1.93 27.85 -3.37
C ALA A 643 0.95 26.70 -3.09
N LEU A 644 0.50 26.56 -1.83
CA LEU A 644 -0.45 25.54 -1.39
C LEU A 644 -1.91 26.00 -1.41
N GLU A 645 -2.18 27.25 -1.78
CA GLU A 645 -3.54 27.74 -2.00
C GLU A 645 -4.30 26.81 -2.97
N PRO A 646 -5.61 26.59 -2.75
CA PRO A 646 -6.37 25.55 -3.44
C PRO A 646 -6.49 25.85 -4.94
N GLY A 647 -5.61 25.22 -5.73
CA GLY A 647 -5.76 25.07 -7.18
C GLY A 647 -6.70 23.90 -7.54
N PRO A 648 -6.93 23.65 -8.83
CA PRO A 648 -7.72 22.50 -9.28
C PRO A 648 -7.13 21.18 -8.76
N VAL A 649 -8.00 20.29 -8.27
CA VAL A 649 -7.62 18.99 -7.71
C VAL A 649 -6.80 18.20 -8.73
N GLN A 650 -5.56 17.89 -8.38
CA GLN A 650 -4.71 17.00 -9.16
C GLN A 650 -4.70 15.60 -8.54
N ASP A 651 -5.26 14.64 -9.25
CA ASP A 651 -5.06 13.22 -8.99
C ASP A 651 -3.78 12.77 -9.72
N GLY A 652 -2.71 12.41 -9.00
CA GLY A 652 -1.46 11.96 -9.64
C GLY A 652 -0.23 11.86 -8.73
N ALA A 653 0.92 11.45 -9.29
CA ALA A 653 2.19 11.25 -8.57
C ALA A 653 2.68 12.50 -7.80
N ASP A 654 2.30 13.68 -8.30
CA ASP A 654 2.59 15.00 -7.74
C ASP A 654 1.78 15.33 -6.48
N ALA A 655 0.68 14.61 -6.23
CA ALA A 655 -0.15 14.77 -5.03
C ALA A 655 0.66 14.54 -3.74
N PHE A 656 1.65 13.65 -3.78
CA PHE A 656 2.53 13.42 -2.63
C PHE A 656 3.40 14.64 -2.32
N HIS A 657 3.93 15.35 -3.31
CA HIS A 657 4.76 16.55 -3.08
C HIS A 657 3.95 17.67 -2.44
N ILE A 658 2.69 17.84 -2.88
CA ILE A 658 1.75 18.79 -2.29
C ILE A 658 1.40 18.37 -0.85
N SER A 659 1.09 17.10 -0.61
CA SER A 659 0.77 16.57 0.72
C SER A 659 1.96 16.69 1.69
N LEU A 660 3.18 16.43 1.23
CA LEU A 660 4.41 16.66 1.98
C LEU A 660 4.59 18.15 2.31
N GLY A 661 4.36 19.04 1.35
CA GLY A 661 4.38 20.49 1.57
C GLY A 661 3.38 20.93 2.65
N ARG A 662 2.14 20.45 2.59
CA ARG A 662 1.11 20.70 3.63
C ARG A 662 1.52 20.15 4.99
N SER A 663 2.13 18.96 5.01
CA SER A 663 2.64 18.35 6.24
C SER A 663 3.76 19.18 6.86
N LEU A 664 4.72 19.66 6.06
CA LEU A 664 5.82 20.52 6.54
C LEU A 664 5.30 21.88 7.03
N LEU A 665 4.29 22.45 6.36
CA LEU A 665 3.65 23.71 6.79
C LEU A 665 2.92 23.54 8.13
N ALA A 666 2.16 22.45 8.31
CA ALA A 666 1.50 22.13 9.57
C ALA A 666 2.52 21.88 10.70
N PHE A 667 3.63 21.20 10.38
CA PHE A 667 4.76 21.02 11.29
C PHE A 667 5.36 22.36 11.74
N HIS A 668 5.59 23.30 10.81
CA HIS A 668 6.06 24.66 11.11
C HIS A 668 5.07 25.44 11.99
N LYS A 669 3.76 25.41 11.66
CA LYS A 669 2.69 26.06 12.43
C LYS A 669 2.44 25.41 13.80
N ARG A 670 3.09 24.27 14.09
CA ARG A 670 2.91 23.46 15.32
C ARG A 670 1.47 22.99 15.52
N ASP A 671 0.74 22.78 14.43
CA ASP A 671 -0.62 22.27 14.45
C ASP A 671 -0.62 20.74 14.30
N THR A 672 -0.65 20.07 15.45
CA THR A 672 -0.43 18.64 15.54
C THR A 672 -1.65 17.82 15.09
N GLU A 673 -2.85 18.38 15.22
CA GLU A 673 -4.08 17.69 14.82
C GLU A 673 -4.25 17.72 13.30
N THR A 674 -4.02 18.87 12.65
CA THR A 674 -4.04 18.93 11.18
C THR A 674 -2.90 18.13 10.59
N LEU A 675 -1.71 18.15 11.21
CA LEU A 675 -0.59 17.33 10.77
C LEU A 675 -0.92 15.83 10.80
N LYS A 676 -1.48 15.32 11.90
CA LYS A 676 -1.90 13.91 12.02
C LYS A 676 -2.92 13.55 10.95
N ALA A 677 -3.90 14.41 10.69
CA ALA A 677 -4.91 14.18 9.67
C ALA A 677 -4.29 14.06 8.27
N ILE A 678 -3.48 15.06 7.86
CA ILE A 678 -2.83 15.09 6.54
C ILE A 678 -1.90 13.90 6.36
N VAL A 679 -1.06 13.60 7.36
CA VAL A 679 -0.12 12.47 7.27
C VAL A 679 -0.86 11.13 7.23
N SER A 680 -1.97 10.98 7.96
CA SER A 680 -2.77 9.75 7.91
C SER A 680 -3.39 9.51 6.53
N GLU A 681 -3.89 10.57 5.90
CA GLU A 681 -4.44 10.51 4.54
C GLU A 681 -3.35 10.18 3.51
N ALA A 682 -2.21 10.88 3.57
CA ALA A 682 -1.05 10.64 2.71
C ALA A 682 -0.51 9.21 2.88
N THR A 683 -0.43 8.71 4.12
CA THR A 683 0.01 7.36 4.43
C THR A 683 -0.93 6.34 3.81
N LEU A 684 -2.23 6.53 3.93
CA LEU A 684 -3.23 5.62 3.36
C LEU A 684 -3.15 5.58 1.82
N GLU A 685 -3.02 6.74 1.18
CA GLU A 685 -2.87 6.83 -0.28
C GLU A 685 -1.61 6.12 -0.78
N VAL A 686 -0.45 6.46 -0.23
CA VAL A 686 0.83 5.83 -0.58
C VAL A 686 0.79 4.32 -0.32
N THR A 687 0.14 3.90 0.76
CA THR A 687 0.00 2.49 1.10
C THR A 687 -0.82 1.71 0.07
N ARG A 688 -1.86 2.31 -0.53
CA ARG A 688 -2.59 1.67 -1.64
C ARG A 688 -1.70 1.50 -2.86
N SER A 689 -0.85 2.49 -3.17
CA SER A 689 0.17 2.34 -4.22
C SER A 689 1.18 1.23 -3.91
N VAL A 690 1.64 1.11 -2.65
CA VAL A 690 2.48 -0.01 -2.20
C VAL A 690 1.77 -1.35 -2.40
N ALA A 691 0.50 -1.47 -1.98
CA ALA A 691 -0.26 -2.71 -2.09
C ALA A 691 -0.38 -3.19 -3.54
N SER A 692 -0.51 -2.25 -4.48
CA SER A 692 -0.58 -2.54 -5.92
C SER A 692 0.81 -2.88 -6.49
N ALA A 693 1.79 -2.00 -6.29
CA ALA A 693 3.14 -2.15 -6.84
C ALA A 693 3.87 -3.39 -6.32
N ALA A 694 3.70 -3.70 -5.03
CA ALA A 694 4.38 -4.82 -4.40
C ALA A 694 3.97 -6.16 -5.00
N ARG A 695 2.79 -6.29 -5.64
CA ARG A 695 2.33 -7.56 -6.26
C ARG A 695 3.24 -8.05 -7.36
N GLU A 696 3.85 -7.13 -8.09
CA GLU A 696 4.80 -7.46 -9.16
C GLU A 696 6.19 -7.66 -8.58
N SER A 697 6.70 -6.70 -7.81
CA SER A 697 8.03 -6.80 -7.21
C SER A 697 8.22 -5.82 -6.05
N TYR A 698 9.14 -6.17 -5.16
CA TYR A 698 9.60 -5.26 -4.11
C TYR A 698 10.28 -4.01 -4.68
N ALA A 699 11.06 -4.16 -5.76
CA ALA A 699 11.75 -3.04 -6.42
C ALA A 699 10.77 -1.95 -6.86
N ARG A 700 9.59 -2.32 -7.37
CA ARG A 700 8.55 -1.36 -7.76
C ARG A 700 7.89 -0.69 -6.55
N ALA A 701 7.66 -1.43 -5.47
CA ALA A 701 7.13 -0.87 -4.23
C ALA A 701 8.11 0.10 -3.55
N TYR A 702 9.41 0.00 -3.86
CA TYR A 702 10.48 0.71 -3.17
C TYR A 702 10.31 2.23 -3.18
N GLN A 703 9.94 2.83 -4.31
CA GLN A 703 9.69 4.28 -4.40
C GLN A 703 8.57 4.75 -3.46
N HIS A 704 7.54 3.92 -3.25
CA HIS A 704 6.44 4.23 -2.33
C HIS A 704 6.84 3.97 -0.88
N LEU A 705 7.69 2.97 -0.62
CA LEU A 705 8.29 2.76 0.71
C LEU A 705 9.16 3.95 1.14
N LEU A 706 9.86 4.61 0.20
CA LEU A 706 10.58 5.87 0.48
C LEU A 706 9.63 6.98 0.94
N LYS A 707 8.47 7.12 0.28
CA LYS A 707 7.43 8.08 0.69
C LYS A 707 6.91 7.79 2.11
N LEU A 708 6.63 6.51 2.43
CA LEU A 708 6.25 6.11 3.79
C LEU A 708 7.36 6.35 4.83
N HIS A 709 8.62 6.16 4.44
CA HIS A 709 9.78 6.46 5.29
C HIS A 709 9.78 7.94 5.70
N VAL A 710 9.64 8.85 4.73
CA VAL A 710 9.59 10.31 4.98
C VAL A 710 8.45 10.69 5.92
N LEU A 711 7.24 10.17 5.68
CA LEU A 711 6.08 10.43 6.53
C LEU A 711 6.30 9.91 7.96
N SER A 712 6.91 8.73 8.10
CA SER A 712 7.25 8.17 9.41
C SER A 712 8.27 9.05 10.15
N ASP A 713 9.32 9.52 9.49
CA ASP A 713 10.32 10.39 10.12
C ASP A 713 9.72 11.72 10.57
N LEU A 714 8.79 12.27 9.77
CA LEU A 714 8.03 13.47 10.11
C LEU A 714 7.20 13.26 11.40
N THR A 715 6.41 12.18 11.46
CA THR A 715 5.61 11.88 12.66
C THR A 715 6.48 11.65 13.90
N TRP A 716 7.63 11.00 13.73
CA TRP A 716 8.56 10.75 14.82
C TRP A 716 9.16 12.05 15.35
N LEU A 717 9.62 12.96 14.47
CA LEU A 717 10.12 14.27 14.87
C LEU A 717 9.05 15.15 15.51
N SER A 718 7.83 15.13 14.98
CA SER A 718 6.69 15.86 15.58
C SER A 718 6.43 15.39 17.01
N SER A 719 6.44 14.07 17.24
CA SER A 719 6.26 13.53 18.59
C SER A 719 7.37 13.95 19.54
N ARG A 720 8.64 14.01 19.08
CA ARG A 720 9.78 14.48 19.88
C ARG A 720 9.66 15.95 20.24
N LEU A 721 9.20 16.77 19.29
CA LEU A 721 8.97 18.21 19.48
C LEU A 721 7.90 18.46 20.56
N GLU A 722 6.80 17.70 20.54
CA GLU A 722 5.73 17.78 21.55
C GLU A 722 6.22 17.42 22.96
N HIS A 723 7.03 16.37 23.09
CA HIS A 723 7.49 15.85 24.38
C HIS A 723 8.66 16.64 25.00
N GLY A 724 9.21 17.64 24.28
CA GLY A 724 10.29 18.50 24.77
C GLY A 724 11.54 17.74 25.22
N ALA A 725 11.80 16.58 24.62
CA ALA A 725 12.88 15.70 25.07
C ALA A 725 14.24 16.37 24.87
N LYS A 726 14.99 16.57 25.97
CA LYS A 726 16.39 16.99 25.91
C LYS A 726 17.21 15.84 25.32
N SER A 727 17.63 15.98 24.06
CA SER A 727 18.58 15.08 23.41
C SER A 727 19.97 15.70 23.43
N ASN A 728 21.02 14.87 23.46
CA ASN A 728 22.36 15.39 23.22
C ASN A 728 22.44 15.95 21.79
N PRO A 729 23.22 17.03 21.55
CA PRO A 729 23.41 17.59 20.21
C PRO A 729 23.89 16.51 19.23
N GLY A 730 23.26 16.40 18.05
CA GLY A 730 23.65 15.46 17.00
C GLY A 730 23.09 14.04 17.14
N GLN A 731 22.55 13.66 18.31
CA GLN A 731 22.04 12.31 18.55
C GLN A 731 20.83 11.97 17.67
N ILE A 732 19.96 12.94 17.42
CA ILE A 732 18.76 12.73 16.59
C ILE A 732 19.17 12.52 15.14
N ALA A 733 20.11 13.33 14.65
CA ALA A 733 20.69 13.15 13.32
C ALA A 733 21.40 11.81 13.18
N GLU A 734 22.16 11.36 14.18
CA GLU A 734 22.81 10.04 14.15
C GLU A 734 21.80 8.90 14.01
N GLU A 735 20.71 8.93 14.78
CA GLU A 735 19.65 7.93 14.72
C GLU A 735 18.97 7.87 13.33
N LEU A 736 18.62 9.03 12.77
CA LEU A 736 17.94 9.14 11.48
C LEU A 736 18.88 8.89 10.29
N LEU A 737 20.16 9.27 10.39
CA LEU A 737 21.17 8.95 9.38
C LEU A 737 21.54 7.46 9.41
N ALA A 738 21.59 6.82 10.58
CA ALA A 738 21.78 5.37 10.69
C ALA A 738 20.65 4.62 9.98
N ARG A 739 19.43 5.12 10.09
CA ARG A 739 18.26 4.61 9.36
C ARG A 739 18.36 4.92 7.86
N ALA A 740 18.77 6.12 7.45
CA ALA A 740 18.98 6.45 6.04
C ALA A 740 20.09 5.60 5.38
N ASN A 741 21.02 5.02 6.14
CA ASN A 741 22.04 4.11 5.61
C ASN A 741 21.47 2.75 5.16
N SER A 742 20.26 2.37 5.57
CA SER A 742 19.61 1.14 5.06
C SER A 742 18.93 1.32 3.71
N ILE A 743 18.85 2.56 3.21
CA ILE A 743 18.31 2.94 1.91
C ILE A 743 19.35 2.62 0.82
N ALA A 744 18.87 2.29 -0.38
CA ALA A 744 19.68 2.11 -1.57
C ALA A 744 20.70 3.26 -1.74
N PRO A 745 21.94 2.98 -2.14
CA PRO A 745 22.99 3.97 -2.30
C PRO A 745 22.82 4.81 -3.58
N THR A 746 21.59 5.05 -4.04
CA THR A 746 21.28 5.92 -5.17
C THR A 746 21.06 7.35 -4.71
N TYR A 747 21.40 8.31 -5.56
CA TYR A 747 21.27 9.73 -5.23
C TYR A 747 19.81 10.12 -4.98
N LEU A 748 18.90 9.70 -5.87
CA LEU A 748 17.47 10.05 -5.80
C LEU A 748 16.83 9.51 -4.52
N ALA A 749 17.02 8.22 -4.20
CA ALA A 749 16.42 7.60 -3.02
C ALA A 749 16.85 8.29 -1.71
N ARG A 750 18.15 8.61 -1.59
CA ARG A 750 18.67 9.31 -0.41
C ARG A 750 18.27 10.79 -0.39
N GLN A 751 18.18 11.46 -1.54
CA GLN A 751 17.70 12.84 -1.62
C GLN A 751 16.26 12.96 -1.12
N THR A 752 15.37 12.03 -1.48
CA THR A 752 13.96 12.02 -1.06
C THR A 752 13.81 12.04 0.46
N VAL A 753 14.71 11.36 1.19
CA VAL A 753 14.68 11.29 2.66
C VAL A 753 15.47 12.41 3.32
N LEU A 754 16.68 12.70 2.85
CA LEU A 754 17.56 13.67 3.51
C LEU A 754 17.09 15.12 3.34
N SER A 755 16.41 15.46 2.24
CA SER A 755 16.02 16.86 1.99
C SER A 755 14.93 17.35 2.95
N PRO A 756 13.80 16.64 3.15
CA PRO A 756 12.80 17.03 4.14
C PRO A 756 13.37 16.96 5.56
N LEU A 757 14.20 15.95 5.86
CA LEU A 757 14.84 15.77 7.16
C LEU A 757 15.66 17.00 7.58
N ARG A 758 16.48 17.52 6.66
CA ARG A 758 17.28 18.73 6.88
C ARG A 758 16.40 19.94 7.25
N VAL A 759 15.30 20.14 6.52
CA VAL A 759 14.39 21.26 6.75
C VAL A 759 13.70 21.14 8.10
N MET A 760 13.18 19.96 8.44
CA MET A 760 12.54 19.73 9.75
C MET A 760 13.48 19.96 10.94
N LEU A 761 14.73 19.47 10.87
CA LEU A 761 15.70 19.67 11.94
C LEU A 761 16.09 21.15 12.11
N THR A 762 16.12 21.89 10.99
CA THR A 762 16.34 23.34 11.00
C THR A 762 15.19 24.05 11.71
N GLU A 763 13.95 23.67 11.41
CA GLU A 763 12.74 24.21 12.07
C GLU A 763 12.66 23.88 13.56
N MET A 764 13.15 22.71 13.97
CA MET A 764 13.26 22.34 15.38
C MET A 764 14.36 23.13 16.13
N SER A 765 15.10 24.03 15.45
CA SER A 765 16.25 24.78 15.98
C SER A 765 17.40 23.89 16.49
N LEU A 766 17.50 22.66 15.99
CA LEU A 766 18.57 21.72 16.31
C LEU A 766 19.76 21.92 15.36
N VAL A 767 20.61 22.91 15.67
CA VAL A 767 21.69 23.36 14.78
C VAL A 767 22.65 22.23 14.41
N ASP A 768 23.18 21.50 15.39
CA ASP A 768 24.16 20.42 15.15
C ASP A 768 23.54 19.27 14.34
N ASP A 769 22.32 18.86 14.68
CA ASP A 769 21.60 17.79 13.96
C ASP A 769 21.32 18.18 12.50
N ALA A 770 20.79 19.39 12.27
CA ALA A 770 20.51 19.89 10.93
C ALA A 770 21.79 19.96 10.07
N LYS A 771 22.88 20.47 10.66
CA LYS A 771 24.17 20.62 9.98
C LYS A 771 24.85 19.27 9.71
N GLN A 772 24.64 18.26 10.55
CA GLN A 772 25.12 16.91 10.30
C GLN A 772 24.43 16.26 9.11
N VAL A 773 23.10 16.41 9.00
CA VAL A 773 22.34 15.94 7.83
C VAL A 773 22.75 16.71 6.56
N GLU A 774 22.94 18.03 6.65
CA GLU A 774 23.43 18.86 5.54
C GLU A 774 24.80 18.36 5.02
N LEU A 775 25.73 18.03 5.93
CA LEU A 775 27.05 17.51 5.57
C LEU A 775 26.99 16.14 4.86
N GLU A 776 26.13 15.23 5.31
CA GLU A 776 25.96 13.94 4.63
C GLU A 776 25.29 14.11 3.26
N PHE A 777 24.36 15.05 3.12
CA PHE A 777 23.74 15.38 1.84
C PHE A 777 24.74 16.01 0.85
N VAL A 778 25.63 16.87 1.33
CA VAL A 778 26.78 17.39 0.57
C VAL A 778 27.66 16.26 0.07
N ARG A 779 28.03 15.34 0.95
CA ARG A 779 28.89 14.20 0.62
C ARG A 779 28.23 13.30 -0.43
N LEU A 780 26.93 13.05 -0.30
CA LEU A 780 26.13 12.32 -1.29
C LEU A 780 26.22 13.01 -2.65
N SER A 781 25.95 14.31 -2.70
CA SER A 781 25.97 15.10 -3.95
C SER A 781 27.35 15.04 -4.63
N ARG A 782 28.44 15.17 -3.86
CA ARG A 782 29.82 15.04 -4.37
C ARG A 782 30.10 13.66 -4.95
N LYS A 783 29.68 12.59 -4.27
CA LYS A 783 29.93 11.20 -4.73
C LYS A 783 29.22 10.86 -6.04
N HIS A 784 28.07 11.48 -6.30
CA HIS A 784 27.28 11.27 -7.52
C HIS A 784 27.50 12.39 -8.57
N CYS A 785 28.54 13.23 -8.41
CA CYS A 785 28.86 14.33 -9.32
C CYS A 785 27.70 15.32 -9.55
N VAL A 786 26.81 15.48 -8.55
CA VAL A 786 25.69 16.42 -8.62
C VAL A 786 26.17 17.81 -8.22
N PRO A 787 25.86 18.86 -9.02
CA PRO A 787 26.28 20.22 -8.69
C PRO A 787 25.65 20.69 -7.38
N ILE A 788 26.50 21.03 -6.42
CA ILE A 788 26.12 21.62 -5.14
C ILE A 788 27.07 22.74 -4.78
N VAL A 789 26.54 23.88 -4.31
CA VAL A 789 27.31 24.99 -3.77
C VAL A 789 27.10 25.02 -2.27
N ILE A 790 28.19 25.17 -1.54
CA ILE A 790 28.18 25.33 -0.09
C ILE A 790 28.97 26.60 0.18
N GLU A 791 28.40 27.47 1.00
CA GLU A 791 29.17 28.60 1.53
C GLU A 791 30.38 28.10 2.34
N HIS A 792 31.37 28.95 2.53
CA HIS A 792 32.53 28.57 3.33
C HIS A 792 32.07 28.10 4.73
N PRO A 793 32.57 26.96 5.26
CA PRO A 793 32.10 26.43 6.55
C PRO A 793 32.22 27.41 7.71
N SER A 794 33.12 28.39 7.64
CA SER A 794 33.20 29.47 8.63
C SER A 794 31.95 30.37 8.70
N SER A 795 31.13 30.45 7.64
CA SER A 795 29.82 31.12 7.67
C SER A 795 28.70 30.14 7.98
N SER A 796 28.57 29.06 7.18
CA SER A 796 27.43 28.14 7.28
C SER A 796 27.43 27.27 8.55
N PHE A 797 28.61 26.92 9.08
CA PHE A 797 28.77 26.08 10.27
C PHE A 797 29.24 26.88 11.51
N CYS A 798 29.13 28.20 11.49
CA CYS A 798 29.65 29.06 12.58
C CYS A 798 29.04 28.77 13.97
N ARG A 799 27.77 28.31 14.00
CA ARG A 799 27.03 27.98 15.22
C ARG A 799 27.07 26.50 15.57
N ALA A 800 27.71 25.67 14.75
CA ALA A 800 27.81 24.24 14.99
C ALA A 800 29.01 23.89 15.88
N SER A 801 29.00 22.70 16.47
CA SER A 801 30.12 22.20 17.26
C SER A 801 31.44 22.12 16.46
N GLU A 802 32.56 22.31 17.17
CA GLU A 802 33.91 22.32 16.60
C GLU A 802 34.24 21.05 15.78
N PRO A 803 33.92 19.82 16.23
CA PRO A 803 34.17 18.61 15.44
C PRO A 803 33.41 18.61 14.11
N LEU A 804 32.17 19.12 14.10
CA LEU A 804 31.34 19.19 12.90
C LEU A 804 31.90 20.21 11.91
N ARG A 805 32.36 21.36 12.41
CA ARG A 805 33.00 22.40 11.60
C ARG A 805 34.27 21.89 10.92
N VAL A 806 35.13 21.17 11.63
CA VAL A 806 36.35 20.56 11.06
C VAL A 806 35.99 19.56 9.95
N ARG A 807 34.96 18.72 10.17
CA ARG A 807 34.47 17.80 9.13
C ARG A 807 33.92 18.54 7.91
N ALA A 808 33.23 19.67 8.12
CA ALA A 808 32.71 20.50 7.04
C ALA A 808 33.83 21.17 6.24
N GLU A 809 34.89 21.68 6.88
CA GLU A 809 36.08 22.23 6.22
C GLU A 809 36.77 21.19 5.34
N LEU A 810 36.89 19.95 5.82
CA LEU A 810 37.44 18.84 5.02
C LEU A 810 36.57 18.51 3.80
N GLU A 811 35.25 18.38 3.94
CA GLU A 811 34.38 18.11 2.80
C GLU A 811 34.30 19.29 1.82
N TRP A 812 34.39 20.53 2.30
CA TRP A 812 34.49 21.71 1.43
C TRP A 812 35.76 21.67 0.58
N GLY A 813 36.91 21.32 1.17
CA GLY A 813 38.15 21.09 0.42
C GLY A 813 38.03 19.98 -0.62
N LYS A 814 37.37 18.86 -0.28
CA LYS A 814 37.09 17.77 -1.25
C LYS A 814 36.15 18.20 -2.37
N LEU A 815 35.19 19.06 -2.08
CA LEU A 815 34.28 19.62 -3.08
C LEU A 815 35.05 20.50 -4.08
N LEU A 816 35.96 21.34 -3.59
CA LEU A 816 36.82 22.15 -4.44
C LEU A 816 37.78 21.31 -5.29
N TYR A 817 38.31 20.21 -4.76
CA TYR A 817 39.16 19.31 -5.51
C TYR A 817 38.40 18.54 -6.61
N ALA A 818 37.13 18.22 -6.37
CA ALA A 818 36.29 17.49 -7.32
C ALA A 818 35.76 18.36 -8.47
N ARG A 819 35.74 19.69 -8.28
CA ARG A 819 35.45 20.69 -9.30
C ARG A 819 36.71 21.03 -10.07
#